data_AF-A0A134CI86-F1
#
_entry.id   AF-A0A134CI86-F1
#
_cell.length_a   1.000
_cell.length_b   1.000
_cell.length_c   1.000
_cell.angle_alpha   90.00
_cell.angle_beta   90.00
_cell.angle_gamma   90.00
#
_symmetry.space_group_name_H-M   'P 1'
#
loop_
_entity.id
_entity.type
_entity.pdbx_description
1 polymer ?
#
loop_
_entity_poly.entity_id
_entity_poly.type
_entity_poly.pdbx_seq_one_letter_code
_entity_poly.pdbx_strand_id
1 'polypeptide(L)'
;MGIIKKIIVLGTCVYMALIGGVWAKTIIYVPQDDRPVDLAYTVSTAQAAGYTIYTPSQTILSGRSFVGDADALGAWVYQQAPKADAMVLSMDSLLYGGLVDSRKHNYSLALVKQRLQRIEKIHQLYPQIPIYVFSTVMRSPWAGGKGVEPDYYLVYGSHIYGLASGQAKMDKQVLSAAEEAQLFAHLRQVPLEYIQDWYERRAKNMQINEKLIEATQRGIFAYYCLGHDDHSQNTQSSLESAYLEATKRNIDVHSFGSFPGADQLGLLLITRVHNEFMHQSPKIKLLYSLGEEEDMLPRYDGQPLGNTLREHIDAMGGQVVDTDKPDILLAINTPFLRTAGEASTVDNIPVLLSSTKQFLQAIQQATQQQIPVSVVDVGFSNGADNTLLYGLYKQHLLYAIAAYNGWNTASNSIGFGIAQGVLSTHMSTDSRRVMLATQYLDNWAYQANVRDYISRMKMKMNRYHMKPYYADENRELESLATEQLQRYGRMYLGLQPNQIEVTFPWQRLFEVEVHIRLDGKAVDEINVRKKLRADRLAACRKQVDVAQAQVMAYRKAYQEAKAAMYEGEPKDHLSPVQDDGREGYRQEEMATSSIEETLDKLRQEQAFWEQQLVLAMQAYEKEKQIQVMWEEEEKAQVSRTWQVD
;
A
#
# COMPACT_ATOMS: atom_id res chain seq x y z
N MET A 1 -20.14 -21.76 64.94
CA MET A 1 -19.70 -20.47 64.34
C MET A 1 -18.54 -20.58 63.34
N GLY A 2 -17.81 -21.70 63.22
CA GLY A 2 -16.64 -21.81 62.33
C GLY A 2 -16.94 -22.08 60.84
N ILE A 3 -18.08 -22.70 60.51
CA ILE A 3 -18.41 -23.10 59.13
C ILE A 3 -18.98 -21.93 58.32
N ILE A 4 -19.77 -21.05 58.95
CA ILE A 4 -20.36 -19.87 58.30
C ILE A 4 -19.29 -18.82 57.94
N LYS A 5 -18.23 -18.67 58.75
CA LYS A 5 -17.09 -17.79 58.43
C LYS A 5 -16.27 -18.28 57.23
N LYS A 6 -16.13 -19.59 57.02
CA LYS A 6 -15.39 -20.14 55.86
C LYS A 6 -16.15 -19.98 54.55
N ILE A 7 -17.49 -20.08 54.56
CA ILE A 7 -18.32 -19.91 53.36
C ILE A 7 -18.34 -18.43 52.91
N ILE A 8 -18.35 -17.48 53.85
CA ILE A 8 -18.32 -16.05 53.53
C ILE A 8 -16.95 -15.62 52.97
N VAL A 9 -15.84 -16.15 53.50
CA VAL A 9 -14.49 -15.85 52.97
C VAL A 9 -14.28 -16.47 51.59
N LEU A 10 -14.76 -17.70 51.34
CA LEU A 10 -14.67 -18.34 50.02
C LEU A 10 -15.54 -17.62 48.97
N GLY A 11 -16.75 -17.19 49.35
CA GLY A 11 -17.64 -16.42 48.48
C GLY A 11 -17.10 -15.03 48.13
N THR A 12 -16.37 -14.37 49.04
CA THR A 12 -15.76 -13.05 48.80
C THR A 12 -14.52 -13.15 47.90
N CYS A 13 -13.71 -14.22 48.03
CA CYS A 13 -12.59 -14.47 47.12
C CYS A 13 -13.05 -14.85 45.71
N VAL A 14 -14.16 -15.60 45.56
CA VAL A 14 -14.73 -15.94 44.25
C VAL A 14 -15.40 -14.72 43.59
N TYR A 15 -16.00 -13.80 44.37
CA TYR A 15 -16.58 -12.58 43.82
C TYR A 15 -15.52 -11.54 43.41
N MET A 16 -14.38 -11.44 44.11
CA MET A 16 -13.26 -10.60 43.66
C MET A 16 -12.47 -11.20 42.48
N ALA A 17 -12.51 -12.51 42.26
CA ALA A 17 -11.96 -13.14 41.06
C ALA A 17 -12.84 -12.94 39.81
N LEU A 18 -14.11 -12.56 39.97
CA LEU A 18 -15.07 -12.37 38.87
C LEU A 18 -15.26 -10.90 38.45
N ILE A 19 -14.62 -9.94 39.14
CA ILE A 19 -14.68 -8.50 38.82
C ILE A 19 -13.27 -7.91 38.57
N GLY A 20 -12.25 -8.77 38.47
CA GLY A 20 -10.98 -8.39 37.87
C GLY A 20 -11.19 -8.20 36.37
N GLY A 21 -11.81 -7.08 35.97
CA GLY A 21 -11.65 -6.59 34.61
C GLY A 21 -10.16 -6.50 34.39
N VAL A 22 -9.61 -7.35 33.53
CA VAL A 22 -8.24 -7.20 33.06
C VAL A 22 -8.27 -5.91 32.27
N TRP A 23 -7.91 -4.79 32.91
CA TRP A 23 -7.80 -3.52 32.22
C TRP A 23 -6.67 -3.70 31.21
N ALA A 24 -7.04 -3.72 29.93
CA ALA A 24 -6.10 -3.76 28.83
C ALA A 24 -5.10 -2.61 29.02
N LYS A 25 -3.81 -2.94 29.02
CA LYS A 25 -2.73 -1.94 29.08
C LYS A 25 -2.90 -0.93 27.96
N THR A 26 -2.70 0.34 28.28
CA THR A 26 -2.91 1.45 27.35
C THR A 26 -1.57 1.94 26.80
N ILE A 27 -1.43 1.95 25.48
CA ILE A 27 -0.26 2.49 24.78
C ILE A 27 -0.68 3.74 24.03
N ILE A 28 0.02 4.85 24.28
CA ILE A 28 -0.08 6.04 23.44
C ILE A 28 0.86 5.87 22.27
N TYR A 29 0.33 5.85 21.06
CA TYR A 29 1.07 5.63 19.84
C TYR A 29 1.00 6.86 18.94
N VAL A 30 2.15 7.37 18.49
CA VAL A 30 2.23 8.37 17.42
C VAL A 30 2.93 7.74 16.23
N PRO A 31 2.22 7.48 15.10
CA PRO A 31 2.81 6.91 13.90
C PRO A 31 3.66 7.93 13.15
N GLN A 32 4.43 7.46 12.16
CA GLN A 32 5.23 8.30 11.25
C GLN A 32 4.39 9.10 10.25
N ASP A 33 3.26 8.56 9.84
CA ASP A 33 2.25 9.19 8.99
C ASP A 33 0.97 8.34 9.01
N ASP A 34 0.02 8.63 8.11
CA ASP A 34 -1.26 7.95 7.98
C ASP A 34 -1.25 6.72 7.04
N ARG A 35 -0.08 6.27 6.53
CA ARG A 35 -0.02 5.05 5.70
C ARG A 35 -0.52 3.84 6.51
N PRO A 36 -1.16 2.85 5.85
CA PRO A 36 -1.75 1.70 6.55
C PRO A 36 -0.73 0.93 7.40
N VAL A 37 0.48 0.77 6.90
CA VAL A 37 1.57 0.09 7.61
C VAL A 37 1.95 0.79 8.92
N ASP A 38 1.98 2.13 8.91
CA ASP A 38 2.36 2.93 10.07
C ASP A 38 1.20 3.12 11.06
N LEU A 39 -0.04 3.21 10.56
CA LEU A 39 -1.22 3.50 11.36
C LEU A 39 -2.18 2.31 11.48
N ALA A 40 -2.94 2.01 10.43
CA ALA A 40 -4.08 1.10 10.51
C ALA A 40 -3.67 -0.34 10.91
N TYR A 41 -2.66 -0.91 10.24
CA TYR A 41 -2.17 -2.25 10.48
C TYR A 41 -1.42 -2.35 11.81
N THR A 42 -0.62 -1.33 12.15
CA THR A 42 0.09 -1.28 13.43
C THR A 42 -0.88 -1.23 14.62
N VAL A 43 -1.88 -0.35 14.57
CA VAL A 43 -2.91 -0.21 15.61
C VAL A 43 -3.75 -1.48 15.72
N SER A 44 -4.25 -2.01 14.61
CA SER A 44 -5.12 -3.20 14.62
C SER A 44 -4.38 -4.46 15.08
N THR A 45 -3.10 -4.63 14.73
CA THR A 45 -2.26 -5.72 15.24
C THR A 45 -2.10 -5.63 16.75
N ALA A 46 -1.78 -4.45 17.28
CA ALA A 46 -1.60 -4.27 18.71
C ALA A 46 -2.91 -4.45 19.50
N GLN A 47 -4.03 -3.94 18.97
CA GLN A 47 -5.36 -4.14 19.55
C GLN A 47 -5.77 -5.62 19.53
N ALA A 48 -5.49 -6.34 18.45
CA ALA A 48 -5.72 -7.78 18.35
C ALA A 48 -4.95 -8.58 19.41
N ALA A 49 -3.79 -8.09 19.86
CA ALA A 49 -3.00 -8.66 20.94
C ALA A 49 -3.45 -8.23 22.35
N GLY A 50 -4.55 -7.50 22.47
CA GLY A 50 -5.18 -7.16 23.75
C GLY A 50 -4.84 -5.78 24.32
N TYR A 51 -4.23 -4.89 23.54
CA TYR A 51 -3.89 -3.54 23.99
C TYR A 51 -4.96 -2.50 23.67
N THR A 52 -5.12 -1.51 24.55
CA THR A 52 -5.82 -0.27 24.21
C THR A 52 -4.82 0.68 23.57
N ILE A 53 -5.00 1.01 22.29
CA ILE A 53 -4.13 1.96 21.58
C ILE A 53 -4.85 3.28 21.41
N TYR A 54 -4.27 4.36 21.92
CA TYR A 54 -4.66 5.71 21.56
C TYR A 54 -3.67 6.27 20.55
N THR A 55 -4.19 6.76 19.43
CA THR A 55 -3.44 7.37 18.33
C THR A 55 -4.09 8.72 17.98
N PRO A 56 -3.33 9.74 17.54
CA PRO A 56 -3.90 11.02 17.15
C PRO A 56 -4.88 10.89 15.97
N SER A 57 -5.73 11.90 15.81
CA SER A 57 -6.59 12.01 14.63
C SER A 57 -5.75 12.08 13.35
N GLN A 58 -6.16 11.40 12.28
CA GLN A 58 -5.53 11.52 10.96
C GLN A 58 -5.50 12.98 10.45
N THR A 59 -6.39 13.85 10.93
CA THR A 59 -6.42 15.27 10.58
C THR A 59 -5.21 16.08 11.05
N ILE A 60 -4.37 15.53 11.95
CA ILE A 60 -3.13 16.16 12.40
C ILE A 60 -1.89 15.31 12.08
N LEU A 61 -2.07 14.14 11.48
CA LEU A 61 -0.98 13.29 10.99
C LEU A 61 -0.58 13.69 9.57
N SER A 62 0.70 13.51 9.24
CA SER A 62 1.16 13.62 7.86
C SER A 62 0.44 12.61 6.98
N GLY A 63 0.14 13.01 5.74
CA GLY A 63 -0.35 12.14 4.69
C GLY A 63 0.04 12.65 3.31
N ARG A 64 -0.47 12.01 2.25
CA ARG A 64 -0.09 12.31 0.84
C ARG A 64 -0.06 13.80 0.48
N SER A 65 -1.08 14.53 0.91
CA SER A 65 -1.35 15.92 0.50
C SER A 65 -1.40 16.88 1.68
N PHE A 66 -1.03 16.43 2.88
CA PHE A 66 -1.13 17.20 4.10
C PHE A 66 0.12 16.99 4.96
N VAL A 67 0.74 18.10 5.34
CA VAL A 67 1.87 18.13 6.27
C VAL A 67 1.33 17.97 7.67
N GLY A 68 1.89 17.05 8.47
CA GLY A 68 1.39 16.83 9.83
C GLY A 68 1.66 18.02 10.75
N ASP A 69 0.77 18.22 11.72
CA ASP A 69 0.88 19.32 12.69
C ASP A 69 1.66 18.86 13.92
N ALA A 70 2.99 19.01 13.87
CA ALA A 70 3.90 18.64 14.94
C ALA A 70 3.56 19.31 16.29
N ASP A 71 3.04 20.54 16.28
CA ASP A 71 2.70 21.26 17.51
C ASP A 71 1.40 20.71 18.12
N ALA A 72 0.38 20.43 17.30
CA ALA A 72 -0.84 19.75 17.73
C ALA A 72 -0.59 18.32 18.20
N LEU A 73 0.31 17.58 17.53
CA LEU A 73 0.72 16.24 17.94
C LEU A 73 1.38 16.27 19.32
N GLY A 74 2.33 17.19 19.55
CA GLY A 74 2.96 17.35 20.86
C GLY A 74 1.97 17.71 21.97
N ALA A 75 0.99 18.58 21.68
CA ALA A 75 -0.09 18.92 22.61
C ALA A 75 -1.01 17.72 22.89
N TRP A 76 -1.31 16.93 21.87
CA TRP A 76 -2.11 15.72 21.99
C TRP A 76 -1.42 14.66 22.87
N VAL A 77 -0.11 14.41 22.66
CA VAL A 77 0.65 13.47 23.52
C VAL A 77 0.64 13.96 24.97
N TYR A 78 0.88 15.25 25.21
CA TYR A 78 0.82 15.82 26.55
C TYR A 78 -0.55 15.59 27.22
N GLN A 79 -1.64 15.75 26.47
CA GLN A 79 -2.99 15.53 26.97
C GLN A 79 -3.30 14.06 27.26
N GLN A 80 -2.82 13.13 26.44
CA GLN A 80 -3.08 11.69 26.63
C GLN A 80 -2.11 11.03 27.61
N ALA A 81 -0.96 11.64 27.89
CA ALA A 81 0.09 11.09 28.75
C ALA A 81 -0.39 10.47 30.07
N PRO A 82 -1.31 11.08 30.85
CA PRO A 82 -1.78 10.50 32.13
C PRO A 82 -2.51 9.17 32.00
N LYS A 83 -2.97 8.80 30.81
CA LYS A 83 -3.72 7.55 30.54
C LYS A 83 -2.80 6.40 30.12
N ALA A 84 -1.52 6.68 29.90
CA ALA A 84 -0.59 5.73 29.31
C ALA A 84 -0.01 4.78 30.36
N ASP A 85 0.08 3.50 30.03
CA ASP A 85 1.01 2.58 30.68
C ASP A 85 2.39 2.64 30.01
N ALA A 86 2.45 2.97 28.71
CA ALA A 86 3.66 3.24 27.95
C ALA A 86 3.36 4.15 26.75
N MET A 87 4.39 4.79 26.20
CA MET A 87 4.27 5.58 24.97
C MET A 87 5.24 5.08 23.91
N VAL A 88 4.77 4.95 22.66
CA VAL A 88 5.57 4.64 21.48
C VAL A 88 5.43 5.79 20.49
N LEU A 89 6.48 6.58 20.30
CA LEU A 89 6.37 7.88 19.67
C LEU A 89 7.32 8.02 18.48
N SER A 90 6.78 8.31 17.30
CA SER A 90 7.57 8.78 16.16
C SER A 90 8.06 10.21 16.41
N MET A 91 9.38 10.36 16.52
CA MET A 91 10.01 11.68 16.61
C MET A 91 10.00 12.40 15.27
N ASP A 92 9.93 11.69 14.14
CA ASP A 92 9.76 12.34 12.84
C ASP A 92 8.44 13.14 12.80
N SER A 93 7.35 12.55 13.29
CA SER A 93 6.04 13.21 13.43
C SER A 93 6.05 14.34 14.45
N LEU A 94 6.58 14.09 15.65
CA LEU A 94 6.55 15.08 16.75
C LEU A 94 7.47 16.29 16.52
N LEU A 95 8.50 16.13 15.68
CA LEU A 95 9.47 17.18 15.42
C LEU A 95 9.22 17.90 14.10
N TYR A 96 8.80 17.17 13.06
CA TYR A 96 8.69 17.68 11.69
C TYR A 96 7.29 17.59 11.08
N GLY A 97 6.39 16.78 11.63
CA GLY A 97 5.02 16.57 11.12
C GLY A 97 4.80 15.15 10.57
N GLY A 98 5.87 14.50 10.12
CA GLY A 98 5.85 13.11 9.68
C GLY A 98 7.16 12.70 9.01
N LEU A 99 7.22 11.45 8.54
CA LEU A 99 8.40 10.88 7.90
C LEU A 99 8.78 11.57 6.58
N VAL A 100 7.81 11.91 5.73
CA VAL A 100 8.07 12.67 4.50
C VAL A 100 8.39 14.14 4.82
N ASP A 101 7.69 14.71 5.80
CA ASP A 101 7.88 16.10 6.23
C ASP A 101 9.28 16.36 6.79
N SER A 102 9.86 15.38 7.50
CA SER A 102 11.24 15.44 8.01
C SER A 102 12.28 15.61 6.90
N ARG A 103 11.92 15.33 5.64
CA ARG A 103 12.80 15.45 4.47
C ARG A 103 12.61 16.76 3.71
N LYS A 104 11.49 17.46 3.92
CA LYS A 104 11.00 18.54 3.04
C LYS A 104 10.72 19.87 3.75
N HIS A 105 10.93 19.95 5.06
CA HIS A 105 10.71 21.16 5.84
C HIS A 105 11.82 22.24 5.75
N ASN A 106 11.44 23.49 6.06
CA ASN A 106 12.36 24.62 6.23
C ASN A 106 12.44 25.12 7.69
N TYR A 107 11.97 24.31 8.66
CA TYR A 107 12.04 24.67 10.09
C TYR A 107 13.46 24.99 10.56
N SER A 108 13.54 25.94 11.50
CA SER A 108 14.78 26.29 12.19
C SER A 108 15.17 25.20 13.20
N LEU A 109 16.47 24.99 13.40
CA LEU A 109 16.97 24.05 14.39
C LEU A 109 16.47 24.37 15.81
N ALA A 110 16.30 25.66 16.13
CA ALA A 110 15.78 26.10 17.42
C ALA A 110 14.34 25.62 17.67
N LEU A 111 13.46 25.72 16.66
CA LEU A 111 12.10 25.22 16.74
C LEU A 111 12.06 23.71 16.94
N VAL A 112 12.86 22.96 16.17
CA VAL A 112 12.91 21.49 16.27
C VAL A 112 13.42 21.05 17.66
N LYS A 113 14.46 21.72 18.18
CA LYS A 113 14.94 21.49 19.56
C LYS A 113 13.88 21.84 20.61
N GLN A 114 13.12 22.92 20.41
CA GLN A 114 12.02 23.28 21.31
C GLN A 114 10.94 22.19 21.32
N ARG A 115 10.59 21.59 20.18
CA ARG A 115 9.64 20.48 20.09
C ARG A 115 10.15 19.24 20.84
N LEU A 116 11.43 18.89 20.68
CA LEU A 116 12.06 17.81 21.45
C LEU A 116 11.96 18.04 22.97
N GLN A 117 12.27 19.25 23.44
CA GLN A 117 12.17 19.62 24.85
C GLN A 117 10.75 19.45 25.44
N ARG A 118 9.69 19.59 24.62
CA ARG A 118 8.33 19.33 25.08
C ARG A 118 8.13 17.86 25.42
N ILE A 119 8.73 16.94 24.66
CA ILE A 119 8.67 15.50 24.93
C ILE A 119 9.49 15.14 26.16
N GLU A 120 10.69 15.71 26.31
CA GLU A 120 11.49 15.54 27.55
C GLU A 120 10.72 16.01 28.80
N LYS A 121 9.94 17.08 28.68
CA LYS A 121 9.09 17.59 29.77
C LYS A 121 7.96 16.63 30.16
N ILE A 122 7.46 15.81 29.23
CA ILE A 122 6.46 14.78 29.54
C ILE A 122 7.07 13.73 30.46
N HIS A 123 8.29 13.27 30.18
CA HIS A 123 9.01 12.35 31.07
C HIS A 123 9.21 12.94 32.47
N GLN A 124 9.56 14.24 32.58
CA GLN A 124 9.70 14.90 33.88
C GLN A 124 8.41 14.92 34.71
N LEU A 125 7.25 15.02 34.05
CA LEU A 125 5.94 15.05 34.71
C LEU A 125 5.42 13.65 35.04
N TYR A 126 5.79 12.64 34.25
CA TYR A 126 5.35 11.25 34.39
C TYR A 126 6.54 10.28 34.32
N PRO A 127 7.51 10.36 35.24
CA PRO A 127 8.76 9.59 35.17
C PRO A 127 8.57 8.08 35.23
N GLN A 128 7.42 7.61 35.73
CA GLN A 128 7.04 6.20 35.80
C GLN A 128 6.50 5.63 34.48
N ILE A 129 6.15 6.47 33.51
CA ILE A 129 5.62 6.03 32.22
C ILE A 129 6.80 5.91 31.25
N PRO A 130 7.18 4.70 30.82
CA PRO A 130 8.28 4.52 29.90
C PRO A 130 7.93 5.09 28.52
N ILE A 131 8.87 5.85 27.94
CA ILE A 131 8.74 6.45 26.61
C ILE A 131 9.70 5.75 25.67
N TYR A 132 9.15 5.09 24.66
CA TYR A 132 9.86 4.43 23.57
C TYR A 132 9.75 5.34 22.35
N VAL A 133 10.87 5.66 21.73
CA VAL A 133 10.90 6.60 20.60
C VAL A 133 11.59 6.01 19.39
N PHE A 134 11.19 6.47 18.21
CA PHE A 134 11.85 6.13 16.97
C PHE A 134 11.93 7.32 16.02
N SER A 135 12.99 7.39 15.24
CA SER A 135 13.21 8.37 14.18
C SER A 135 13.96 7.73 13.02
N THR A 136 14.15 8.49 11.96
CA THR A 136 14.89 8.03 10.78
C THR A 136 16.11 8.89 10.48
N VAL A 137 17.17 8.22 10.01
CA VAL A 137 18.15 8.85 9.14
C VAL A 137 17.47 9.10 7.79
N MET A 138 17.59 10.32 7.26
CA MET A 138 17.00 10.67 5.96
C MET A 138 17.46 9.69 4.87
N ARG A 139 16.56 9.24 4.00
CA ARG A 139 16.95 8.41 2.84
C ARG A 139 17.91 9.10 1.87
N SER A 140 18.65 8.31 1.11
CA SER A 140 19.53 8.74 0.01
C SER A 140 19.12 8.05 -1.30
N PRO A 141 17.98 8.43 -1.90
CA PRO A 141 17.44 7.71 -3.05
C PRO A 141 18.30 7.93 -4.30
N TRP A 142 18.39 6.90 -5.14
CA TRP A 142 19.07 6.99 -6.44
C TRP A 142 18.38 7.98 -7.40
N ALA A 143 17.05 8.06 -7.34
CA ALA A 143 16.26 9.02 -8.10
C ALA A 143 15.11 9.57 -7.24
N GLY A 144 14.71 10.82 -7.50
CA GLY A 144 13.58 11.45 -6.81
C GLY A 144 12.24 10.81 -7.14
N GLY A 145 11.38 10.71 -6.13
CA GLY A 145 9.96 10.41 -6.23
C GLY A 145 9.11 11.66 -6.05
N LYS A 146 8.11 11.84 -6.93
CA LYS A 146 7.20 12.99 -6.84
C LYS A 146 6.44 12.98 -5.52
N GLY A 147 6.62 14.05 -4.75
CA GLY A 147 5.94 14.28 -3.48
C GLY A 147 6.69 13.80 -2.25
N VAL A 148 7.69 12.90 -2.37
CA VAL A 148 8.38 12.29 -1.21
C VAL A 148 9.77 12.89 -0.93
N GLU A 149 10.40 13.52 -1.91
CA GLU A 149 11.59 14.39 -1.75
C GLU A 149 11.28 15.85 -2.15
N PRO A 150 12.18 16.82 -1.85
CA PRO A 150 12.13 18.14 -2.48
C PRO A 150 12.14 18.04 -4.01
N ASP A 151 11.40 18.91 -4.70
CA ASP A 151 11.13 18.77 -6.15
C ASP A 151 12.40 18.78 -7.02
N TYR A 152 13.50 19.39 -6.55
CA TYR A 152 14.77 19.38 -7.27
C TYR A 152 15.34 17.97 -7.47
N TYR A 153 14.94 16.98 -6.65
CA TYR A 153 15.35 15.58 -6.83
C TYR A 153 14.85 14.96 -8.14
N LEU A 154 13.75 15.48 -8.72
CA LEU A 154 13.24 15.00 -10.00
C LEU A 154 14.20 15.26 -11.16
N VAL A 155 15.04 16.29 -11.05
CA VAL A 155 16.00 16.70 -12.07
C VAL A 155 17.43 16.32 -11.65
N TYR A 156 17.78 16.54 -10.37
CA TYR A 156 19.16 16.44 -9.89
C TYR A 156 19.42 15.24 -8.98
N GLY A 157 18.41 14.42 -8.66
CA GLY A 157 18.52 13.33 -7.68
C GLY A 157 19.64 12.34 -7.97
N SER A 158 19.83 11.95 -9.23
CA SER A 158 20.91 11.03 -9.63
C SER A 158 22.31 11.64 -9.49
N HIS A 159 22.43 12.96 -9.66
CA HIS A 159 23.68 13.69 -9.42
C HIS A 159 23.97 13.86 -7.93
N ILE A 160 22.95 14.16 -7.12
CA ILE A 160 23.04 14.19 -5.65
C ILE A 160 23.45 12.82 -5.13
N TYR A 161 22.87 11.74 -5.65
CA TYR A 161 23.25 10.38 -5.31
C TYR A 161 24.72 10.10 -5.66
N GLY A 162 25.16 10.46 -6.86
CA GLY A 162 26.56 10.33 -7.28
C GLY A 162 27.53 11.09 -6.37
N LEU A 163 27.15 12.31 -5.93
CA LEU A 163 27.90 13.08 -4.94
C LEU A 163 28.01 12.37 -3.60
N ALA A 164 26.87 11.93 -3.06
CA ALA A 164 26.78 11.22 -1.79
C ALA A 164 27.60 9.93 -1.79
N SER A 165 27.54 9.15 -2.88
CA SER A 165 28.31 7.92 -3.02
C SER A 165 29.81 8.15 -3.13
N GLY A 166 30.24 9.17 -3.88
CA GLY A 166 31.66 9.52 -3.95
C GLY A 166 32.21 10.01 -2.60
N GLN A 167 31.43 10.77 -1.84
CA GLN A 167 31.79 11.22 -0.49
C GLN A 167 31.84 10.06 0.51
N ALA A 168 30.88 9.14 0.47
CA ALA A 168 30.91 7.94 1.29
C ALA A 168 32.13 7.06 1.01
N LYS A 169 32.60 7.07 -0.24
CA LYS A 169 33.84 6.41 -0.62
C LYS A 169 35.08 7.16 -0.12
N MET A 170 35.10 8.50 -0.21
CA MET A 170 36.19 9.35 0.31
C MET A 170 36.44 9.17 1.81
N ASP A 171 35.38 8.96 2.59
CA ASP A 171 35.48 8.74 4.03
C ASP A 171 36.22 7.44 4.37
N LYS A 172 36.08 6.42 3.52
CA LYS A 172 36.68 5.08 3.73
C LYS A 172 38.03 4.92 3.04
N GLN A 173 38.27 5.63 1.94
CA GLN A 173 39.46 5.46 1.11
C GLN A 173 39.74 6.65 0.20
N VAL A 174 40.97 6.72 -0.33
CA VAL A 174 41.36 7.71 -1.34
C VAL A 174 40.67 7.38 -2.68
N LEU A 175 40.11 8.41 -3.33
CA LEU A 175 39.54 8.28 -4.67
C LEU A 175 40.63 8.22 -5.74
N SER A 176 40.38 7.47 -6.81
CA SER A 176 41.19 7.57 -8.04
C SER A 176 40.89 8.88 -8.77
N ALA A 177 41.82 9.33 -9.64
CA ALA A 177 41.63 10.54 -10.44
C ALA A 177 40.36 10.51 -11.31
N ALA A 178 39.94 9.31 -11.76
CA ALA A 178 38.70 9.14 -12.51
C ALA A 178 37.45 9.34 -11.63
N GLU A 179 37.49 8.84 -10.39
CA GLU A 179 36.41 8.99 -9.42
C GLU A 179 36.30 10.42 -8.90
N GLU A 180 37.44 11.09 -8.67
CA GLU A 180 37.45 12.53 -8.36
C GLU A 180 36.83 13.34 -9.51
N ALA A 181 37.22 13.08 -10.75
CA ALA A 181 36.65 13.74 -11.92
C ALA A 181 35.13 13.51 -12.05
N GLN A 182 34.65 12.30 -11.74
CA GLN A 182 33.22 11.98 -11.70
C GLN A 182 32.49 12.73 -10.59
N LEU A 183 33.06 12.79 -9.39
CA LEU A 183 32.50 13.55 -8.26
C LEU A 183 32.37 15.03 -8.63
N PHE A 184 33.41 15.64 -9.20
CA PHE A 184 33.37 17.02 -9.71
C PHE A 184 32.39 17.21 -10.88
N ALA A 185 32.19 16.19 -11.73
CA ALA A 185 31.20 16.24 -12.79
C ALA A 185 29.78 16.31 -12.20
N HIS A 186 29.46 15.47 -11.22
CA HIS A 186 28.16 15.53 -10.53
C HIS A 186 27.94 16.86 -9.81
N LEU A 187 28.97 17.37 -9.13
CA LEU A 187 28.89 18.66 -8.41
C LEU A 187 28.46 19.80 -9.33
N ARG A 188 28.99 19.85 -10.54
CA ARG A 188 28.69 20.90 -11.52
C ARG A 188 27.29 20.83 -12.10
N GLN A 189 26.61 19.68 -12.00
CA GLN A 189 25.25 19.52 -12.52
C GLN A 189 24.20 20.03 -11.53
N VAL A 190 24.52 20.09 -10.23
CA VAL A 190 23.55 20.48 -9.20
C VAL A 190 23.73 21.96 -8.85
N PRO A 191 22.70 22.81 -9.03
CA PRO A 191 22.74 24.19 -8.58
C PRO A 191 23.12 24.33 -7.10
N LEU A 192 23.90 25.36 -6.78
CA LEU A 192 24.50 25.54 -5.45
C LEU A 192 23.43 25.66 -4.35
N GLU A 193 22.32 26.32 -4.64
CA GLU A 193 21.19 26.47 -3.73
C GLU A 193 20.57 25.12 -3.32
N TYR A 194 20.54 24.14 -4.23
CA TYR A 194 19.99 22.80 -3.92
C TYR A 194 21.00 21.96 -3.14
N ILE A 195 22.30 22.10 -3.42
CA ILE A 195 23.35 21.46 -2.61
C ILE A 195 23.33 22.00 -1.17
N GLN A 196 23.25 23.32 -1.01
CA GLN A 196 23.17 23.98 0.30
C GLN A 196 21.95 23.51 1.07
N ASP A 197 20.77 23.58 0.44
CA ASP A 197 19.53 23.10 1.02
C ASP A 197 19.62 21.62 1.47
N TRP A 198 20.18 20.77 0.62
CA TRP A 198 20.35 19.35 0.90
C TRP A 198 21.23 19.12 2.13
N TYR A 199 22.42 19.72 2.20
CA TYR A 199 23.31 19.57 3.36
C TYR A 199 22.72 20.19 4.63
N GLU A 200 22.08 21.35 4.54
CA GLU A 200 21.50 22.02 5.71
C GLU A 200 20.39 21.17 6.35
N ARG A 201 19.52 20.54 5.54
CA ARG A 201 18.49 19.62 6.06
C ARG A 201 19.10 18.42 6.75
N ARG A 202 20.08 17.78 6.12
CA ARG A 202 20.74 16.59 6.67
C ARG A 202 21.53 16.88 7.93
N ALA A 203 22.26 18.01 7.97
CA ALA A 203 22.96 18.47 9.17
C ALA A 203 21.99 18.75 10.33
N LYS A 204 20.79 19.28 10.06
CA LYS A 204 19.73 19.44 11.07
C LYS A 204 19.22 18.07 11.57
N ASN A 205 18.92 17.14 10.67
CA ASN A 205 18.48 15.79 11.03
C ASN A 205 19.54 15.05 11.88
N MET A 206 20.81 15.10 11.48
CA MET A 206 21.96 14.56 12.21
C MET A 206 22.02 15.10 13.65
N GLN A 207 22.02 16.43 13.81
CA GLN A 207 22.07 17.07 15.14
C GLN A 207 20.88 16.73 16.03
N ILE A 208 19.71 16.48 15.44
CA ILE A 208 18.52 16.10 16.20
C ILE A 208 18.60 14.62 16.60
N ASN A 209 19.04 13.74 15.72
CA ASN A 209 19.26 12.33 16.05
C ASN A 209 20.33 12.15 17.12
N GLU A 210 21.44 12.91 17.08
CA GLU A 210 22.43 12.97 18.17
C GLU A 210 21.77 13.35 19.51
N LYS A 211 20.85 14.31 19.50
CA LYS A 211 20.12 14.74 20.71
C LYS A 211 19.16 13.69 21.25
N LEU A 212 18.57 12.88 20.38
CA LEU A 212 17.77 11.73 20.79
C LEU A 212 18.66 10.67 21.47
N ILE A 213 19.86 10.42 20.94
CA ILE A 213 20.86 9.55 21.58
C ILE A 213 21.24 10.12 22.97
N GLU A 214 21.58 11.41 23.06
CA GLU A 214 21.90 12.10 24.32
C GLU A 214 20.75 12.03 25.35
N ALA A 215 19.50 12.19 24.90
CA ALA A 215 18.33 12.07 25.77
C ALA A 215 18.13 10.64 26.28
N THR A 216 18.38 9.63 25.44
CA THR A 216 18.33 8.21 25.81
C THR A 216 19.42 7.88 26.84
N GLN A 217 20.64 8.38 26.64
CA GLN A 217 21.74 8.23 27.61
C GLN A 217 21.41 8.85 28.98
N ARG A 218 20.59 9.91 29.02
CA ARG A 218 20.08 10.52 30.27
C ARG A 218 18.91 9.76 30.89
N GLY A 219 18.44 8.67 30.29
CA GLY A 219 17.32 7.86 30.78
C GLY A 219 15.94 8.47 30.51
N ILE A 220 15.83 9.46 29.63
CA ILE A 220 14.53 10.07 29.27
C ILE A 220 13.68 9.10 28.47
N PHE A 221 14.31 8.38 27.56
CA PHE A 221 13.67 7.35 26.76
C PHE A 221 14.06 5.98 27.30
N ALA A 222 13.06 5.13 27.50
CA ALA A 222 13.26 3.74 27.89
C ALA A 222 13.91 2.93 26.76
N TYR A 223 13.64 3.31 25.51
CA TYR A 223 14.33 2.80 24.34
C TYR A 223 14.26 3.80 23.20
N TYR A 224 15.33 3.89 22.41
CA TYR A 224 15.35 4.64 21.17
C TYR A 224 15.77 3.74 20.00
N CYS A 225 14.94 3.71 18.96
CA CYS A 225 15.23 3.03 17.71
C CYS A 225 15.51 4.03 16.58
N LEU A 226 16.71 4.00 16.02
CA LEU A 226 17.10 4.79 14.86
C LEU A 226 16.98 3.96 13.57
N GLY A 227 15.95 4.21 12.77
CA GLY A 227 15.75 3.57 11.48
C GLY A 227 16.57 4.17 10.35
N HIS A 228 16.99 3.36 9.39
CA HIS A 228 17.61 3.85 8.15
C HIS A 228 16.65 3.63 6.98
N ASP A 229 15.99 4.70 6.55
CA ASP A 229 15.04 4.66 5.44
C ASP A 229 15.76 4.54 4.08
N ASP A 230 15.33 3.59 3.25
CA ASP A 230 15.90 3.26 1.93
C ASP A 230 17.44 3.38 1.87
N HIS A 231 18.10 2.48 2.60
CA HIS A 231 19.53 2.50 2.88
C HIS A 231 20.38 1.78 1.82
N SER A 232 21.64 2.22 1.66
CA SER A 232 22.63 1.46 0.91
C SER A 232 24.06 1.76 1.38
N GLN A 233 24.97 0.79 1.20
CA GLN A 233 26.33 0.74 1.79
C GLN A 233 27.21 1.98 1.56
N ASN A 234 26.99 2.70 0.46
CA ASN A 234 27.84 3.80 0.01
C ASN A 234 26.98 5.02 -0.33
N THR A 235 26.26 5.52 0.67
CA THR A 235 25.42 6.72 0.58
C THR A 235 25.65 7.66 1.74
N GLN A 236 25.12 8.88 1.63
CA GLN A 236 25.14 9.84 2.72
C GLN A 236 24.43 9.29 3.98
N SER A 237 23.33 8.55 3.80
CA SER A 237 22.65 7.86 4.91
C SER A 237 23.56 6.88 5.63
N SER A 238 24.41 6.13 4.91
CA SER A 238 25.38 5.20 5.53
C SER A 238 26.47 5.89 6.35
N LEU A 239 26.91 7.08 5.93
CA LEU A 239 27.85 7.88 6.72
C LEU A 239 27.19 8.42 7.98
N GLU A 240 25.99 8.99 7.84
CA GLU A 240 25.24 9.55 8.96
C GLU A 240 24.91 8.49 10.00
N SER A 241 24.43 7.31 9.58
CA SER A 241 24.22 6.17 10.48
C SER A 241 25.52 5.78 11.19
N ALA A 242 26.64 5.67 10.48
CA ALA A 242 27.93 5.31 11.09
C ALA A 242 28.42 6.37 12.11
N TYR A 243 28.25 7.66 11.82
CA TYR A 243 28.62 8.73 12.75
C TYR A 243 27.69 8.79 13.97
N LEU A 244 26.38 8.54 13.79
CA LEU A 244 25.41 8.45 14.89
C LEU A 244 25.74 7.25 15.79
N GLU A 245 26.07 6.11 15.19
CA GLU A 245 26.56 4.93 15.94
C GLU A 245 27.82 5.24 16.74
N ALA A 246 28.76 5.99 16.17
CA ALA A 246 29.98 6.38 16.87
C ALA A 246 29.74 7.37 18.03
N THR A 247 28.59 8.05 18.05
CA THR A 247 28.18 8.98 19.13
C THR A 247 27.69 8.23 20.37
N LYS A 248 27.36 6.94 20.23
CA LYS A 248 26.92 6.10 21.34
C LYS A 248 28.07 5.88 22.34
N ARG A 249 27.99 6.52 23.51
CA ARG A 249 28.91 6.29 24.63
C ARG A 249 28.11 5.73 25.80
N ASN A 250 28.49 4.56 26.30
CA ASN A 250 27.87 3.91 27.46
C ASN A 250 26.35 3.67 27.35
N ILE A 251 25.83 3.45 26.14
CA ILE A 251 24.46 3.00 25.91
C ILE A 251 24.51 1.58 25.37
N ASP A 252 23.74 0.69 25.99
CA ASP A 252 23.68 -0.71 25.60
C ASP A 252 22.55 -0.99 24.59
N VAL A 253 22.54 -2.22 24.08
CA VAL A 253 21.53 -2.72 23.14
C VAL A 253 20.12 -2.78 23.76
N HIS A 254 19.99 -2.69 25.09
CA HIS A 254 18.71 -2.67 25.79
C HIS A 254 18.10 -1.27 25.89
N SER A 255 18.82 -0.23 25.50
CA SER A 255 18.35 1.15 25.53
C SER A 255 18.36 1.81 24.15
N PHE A 256 19.18 1.31 23.22
CA PHE A 256 19.30 1.88 21.87
C PHE A 256 19.55 0.81 20.80
N GLY A 257 18.90 0.97 19.65
CA GLY A 257 19.10 0.16 18.46
C GLY A 257 19.08 1.02 17.21
N SER A 258 19.84 0.61 16.20
CA SER A 258 20.00 1.35 14.95
C SER A 258 20.26 0.40 13.80
N PHE A 259 19.36 0.42 12.82
CA PHE A 259 19.32 -0.59 11.77
C PHE A 259 18.42 -0.13 10.60
N PRO A 260 18.47 -0.82 9.45
CA PRO A 260 17.66 -0.47 8.29
C PRO A 260 16.15 -0.64 8.52
N GLY A 261 15.39 0.16 7.78
CA GLY A 261 13.93 0.19 7.78
C GLY A 261 13.34 1.39 8.53
N ALA A 262 12.06 1.63 8.29
CA ALA A 262 11.32 2.79 8.83
C ALA A 262 9.90 2.41 9.24
N ASP A 263 9.14 1.80 8.33
CA ASP A 263 7.70 1.61 8.48
C ASP A 263 7.35 0.59 9.59
N GLN A 264 8.25 -0.36 9.85
CA GLN A 264 8.08 -1.43 10.84
C GLN A 264 8.37 -1.01 12.29
N LEU A 265 9.04 0.14 12.48
CA LEU A 265 9.59 0.55 13.78
C LEU A 265 8.52 0.75 14.85
N GLY A 266 7.37 1.33 14.47
CA GLY A 266 6.26 1.57 15.39
C GLY A 266 5.75 0.26 16.02
N LEU A 267 5.44 -0.74 15.19
CA LEU A 267 4.97 -2.04 15.67
C LEU A 267 6.08 -2.82 16.40
N LEU A 268 7.33 -2.69 15.98
CA LEU A 268 8.47 -3.32 16.66
C LEU A 268 8.62 -2.79 18.10
N LEU A 269 8.49 -1.48 18.30
CA LEU A 269 8.55 -0.89 19.64
C LEU A 269 7.30 -1.17 20.48
N ILE A 270 6.12 -1.30 19.87
CA ILE A 270 4.94 -1.82 20.58
C ILE A 270 5.18 -3.26 21.05
N THR A 271 5.89 -4.07 20.26
CA THR A 271 6.25 -5.44 20.65
C THR A 271 7.27 -5.44 21.79
N ARG A 272 8.23 -4.52 21.78
CA ARG A 272 9.13 -4.29 22.92
C ARG A 272 8.34 -3.98 24.20
N VAL A 273 7.43 -3.01 24.12
CA VAL A 273 6.52 -2.66 25.23
C VAL A 273 5.75 -3.89 25.71
N HIS A 274 5.24 -4.70 24.80
CA HIS A 274 4.53 -5.94 25.14
C HIS A 274 5.42 -6.90 25.91
N ASN A 275 6.66 -7.13 25.46
CA ASN A 275 7.59 -8.03 26.13
C ASN A 275 7.99 -7.53 27.53
N GLU A 276 8.16 -6.22 27.69
CA GLU A 276 8.45 -5.59 28.98
C GLU A 276 7.27 -5.73 29.96
N PHE A 277 6.03 -5.49 29.51
CA PHE A 277 4.83 -5.69 30.33
C PHE A 277 4.61 -7.15 30.73
N MET A 278 5.00 -8.09 29.86
CA MET A 278 4.91 -9.52 30.11
C MET A 278 6.13 -10.08 30.86
N HIS A 279 7.15 -9.25 31.11
CA HIS A 279 8.43 -9.65 31.70
C HIS A 279 9.06 -10.86 30.99
N GLN A 280 9.06 -10.86 29.65
CA GLN A 280 9.54 -11.97 28.83
C GLN A 280 10.62 -11.53 27.83
N SER A 281 11.49 -12.47 27.45
CA SER A 281 12.46 -12.31 26.37
C SER A 281 12.31 -13.47 25.39
N PRO A 282 11.52 -13.29 24.31
CA PRO A 282 11.16 -14.39 23.41
C PRO A 282 12.39 -15.05 22.77
N LYS A 283 12.44 -16.37 22.81
CA LYS A 283 13.47 -17.20 22.15
C LYS A 283 13.09 -17.44 20.69
N ILE A 284 13.86 -16.87 19.78
CA ILE A 284 13.62 -16.93 18.34
C ILE A 284 14.62 -17.88 17.69
N LYS A 285 14.12 -18.88 16.97
CA LYS A 285 14.96 -19.73 16.12
C LYS A 285 14.85 -19.28 14.66
N LEU A 286 15.98 -19.10 14.00
CA LEU A 286 16.03 -18.72 12.60
C LEU A 286 16.04 -19.98 11.71
N LEU A 287 15.22 -19.98 10.67
CA LEU A 287 15.20 -21.01 9.64
C LEU A 287 15.26 -20.34 8.27
N TYR A 288 16.38 -20.49 7.56
CA TYR A 288 16.56 -19.99 6.20
C TYR A 288 16.07 -20.99 5.16
N SER A 289 15.53 -20.53 4.04
CA SER A 289 15.07 -21.40 2.95
C SER A 289 16.18 -22.18 2.25
N LEU A 290 17.40 -21.64 2.15
CA LEU A 290 18.56 -22.32 1.55
C LEU A 290 19.70 -22.64 2.53
N GLY A 291 19.63 -22.16 3.78
CA GLY A 291 20.48 -22.60 4.90
C GLY A 291 21.67 -21.70 5.27
N GLU A 292 22.34 -21.04 4.32
CA GLU A 292 23.54 -20.21 4.58
C GLU A 292 23.44 -18.81 3.92
N GLU A 293 22.56 -17.97 4.46
CA GLU A 293 22.14 -16.72 3.79
C GLU A 293 22.20 -15.48 4.68
N GLU A 294 22.88 -15.57 5.83
CA GLU A 294 23.09 -14.43 6.71
C GLU A 294 23.84 -13.28 6.04
N ASP A 295 24.77 -13.61 5.14
CA ASP A 295 25.60 -12.65 4.39
C ASP A 295 24.91 -12.05 3.16
N MET A 296 23.67 -12.47 2.85
CA MET A 296 22.89 -11.90 1.75
C MET A 296 22.66 -10.41 2.01
N LEU A 297 22.89 -9.57 1.00
CA LEU A 297 22.68 -8.13 1.08
C LEU A 297 21.37 -7.77 0.38
N PRO A 298 20.29 -7.46 1.12
CA PRO A 298 19.03 -7.08 0.51
C PRO A 298 19.13 -5.73 -0.20
N ARG A 299 18.27 -5.52 -1.19
CA ARG A 299 18.05 -4.18 -1.74
C ARG A 299 17.50 -3.28 -0.63
N TYR A 300 17.93 -2.02 -0.61
CA TYR A 300 17.43 -0.97 0.28
C TYR A 300 17.80 -1.12 1.77
N ASP A 301 18.57 -2.14 2.17
CA ASP A 301 18.98 -2.34 3.57
C ASP A 301 20.44 -1.95 3.83
N GLY A 302 21.32 -2.04 2.83
CA GLY A 302 22.74 -1.64 2.98
C GLY A 302 23.59 -2.44 3.98
N GLN A 303 23.09 -3.52 4.57
CA GLN A 303 23.84 -4.44 5.42
C GLN A 303 23.39 -5.91 5.27
N PRO A 304 24.19 -6.89 5.73
CA PRO A 304 23.82 -8.30 5.70
C PRO A 304 22.50 -8.61 6.43
N LEU A 305 21.70 -9.50 5.85
CA LEU A 305 20.40 -9.93 6.35
C LEU A 305 20.46 -10.45 7.79
N GLY A 306 21.49 -11.23 8.11
CA GLY A 306 21.70 -11.78 9.46
C GLY A 306 21.90 -10.71 10.53
N ASN A 307 22.53 -9.58 10.19
CA ASN A 307 22.68 -8.45 11.12
C ASN A 307 21.33 -7.79 11.38
N THR A 308 20.58 -7.49 10.31
CA THR A 308 19.24 -6.90 10.40
C THR A 308 18.32 -7.76 11.27
N LEU A 309 18.32 -9.08 11.08
CA LEU A 309 17.53 -10.02 11.89
C LEU A 309 17.87 -9.93 13.38
N ARG A 310 19.15 -9.98 13.74
CA ARG A 310 19.59 -9.92 15.14
C ARG A 310 19.24 -8.59 15.78
N GLU A 311 19.52 -7.48 15.09
CA GLU A 311 19.23 -6.13 15.60
C GLU A 311 17.73 -5.90 15.84
N HIS A 312 16.86 -6.43 14.97
CA HIS A 312 15.41 -6.35 15.17
C HIS A 312 14.93 -7.24 16.33
N ILE A 313 15.51 -8.43 16.50
CA ILE A 313 15.19 -9.33 17.62
C ILE A 313 15.62 -8.68 18.94
N ASP A 314 16.81 -8.09 19.00
CA ASP A 314 17.29 -7.36 20.17
C ASP A 314 16.42 -6.14 20.48
N ALA A 315 16.00 -5.40 19.44
CA ALA A 315 15.17 -4.21 19.59
C ALA A 315 13.80 -4.51 20.21
N MET A 316 13.18 -5.66 19.89
CA MET A 316 11.95 -6.08 20.55
C MET A 316 12.18 -6.76 21.92
N GLY A 317 13.44 -6.95 22.35
CA GLY A 317 13.80 -7.57 23.62
C GLY A 317 13.85 -9.10 23.60
N GLY A 318 13.96 -9.71 22.41
CA GLY A 318 14.12 -11.16 22.24
C GLY A 318 15.58 -11.60 22.23
N GLN A 319 15.78 -12.90 21.95
CA GLN A 319 17.09 -13.51 21.80
C GLN A 319 17.06 -14.60 20.74
N VAL A 320 18.14 -14.74 19.97
CA VAL A 320 18.31 -15.84 19.01
C VAL A 320 18.75 -17.10 19.74
N VAL A 321 18.16 -18.25 19.40
CA VAL A 321 18.54 -19.56 19.95
C VAL A 321 18.73 -20.62 18.86
N ASP A 322 19.72 -21.48 19.03
CA ASP A 322 20.02 -22.58 18.10
C ASP A 322 19.46 -23.93 18.59
N THR A 323 19.75 -24.25 19.86
CA THR A 323 19.49 -25.58 20.47
C THR A 323 18.26 -25.62 21.37
N ASP A 324 17.91 -24.49 21.99
CA ASP A 324 16.76 -24.41 22.88
C ASP A 324 15.45 -24.59 22.10
N LYS A 325 14.40 -25.05 22.79
CA LYS A 325 13.04 -25.00 22.23
C LYS A 325 12.68 -23.52 22.02
N PRO A 326 12.41 -23.08 20.78
CA PRO A 326 12.06 -21.68 20.53
C PRO A 326 10.60 -21.41 20.94
N ASP A 327 10.35 -20.17 21.34
CA ASP A 327 8.99 -19.64 21.48
C ASP A 327 8.39 -19.36 20.11
N ILE A 328 9.23 -18.97 19.13
CA ILE A 328 8.84 -18.71 17.74
C ILE A 328 9.92 -19.23 16.79
N LEU A 329 9.49 -19.92 15.74
CA LEU A 329 10.32 -20.20 14.57
C LEU A 329 10.13 -19.06 13.55
N LEU A 330 11.19 -18.33 13.26
CA LEU A 330 11.22 -17.33 12.20
C LEU A 330 11.71 -17.99 10.91
N ALA A 331 10.78 -18.29 10.01
CA ALA A 331 11.04 -18.92 8.73
C ALA A 331 11.30 -17.83 7.66
N ILE A 332 12.53 -17.74 7.17
CA ILE A 332 13.01 -16.67 6.32
C ILE A 332 13.15 -17.22 4.89
N ASN A 333 12.30 -16.74 3.99
CA ASN A 333 12.39 -17.04 2.56
C ASN A 333 13.29 -16.02 1.87
N THR A 334 14.29 -16.51 1.16
CA THR A 334 15.35 -15.73 0.52
C THR A 334 15.37 -16.00 -0.98
N PRO A 335 15.91 -15.07 -1.80
CA PRO A 335 15.96 -15.26 -3.23
C PRO A 335 16.98 -16.32 -3.61
N PHE A 336 16.62 -17.17 -4.58
CA PHE A 336 17.52 -18.20 -5.10
C PHE A 336 18.79 -17.63 -5.75
N LEU A 337 18.65 -16.51 -6.47
CA LEU A 337 19.77 -15.70 -6.94
C LEU A 337 20.05 -14.67 -5.85
N ARG A 338 21.30 -14.54 -5.39
CA ARG A 338 21.72 -13.69 -4.24
C ARG A 338 21.48 -12.18 -4.41
N THR A 339 20.64 -11.77 -5.35
CA THR A 339 20.11 -10.42 -5.51
C THR A 339 18.58 -10.50 -5.61
N ALA A 340 17.88 -9.89 -4.64
CA ALA A 340 16.42 -9.79 -4.70
C ALA A 340 16.01 -8.94 -5.91
N GLY A 341 14.97 -9.37 -6.64
CA GLY A 341 14.30 -8.60 -7.70
C GLY A 341 13.07 -7.85 -7.16
N GLU A 342 12.35 -7.15 -8.04
CA GLU A 342 11.03 -6.60 -7.70
C GLU A 342 9.96 -7.69 -7.86
N ALA A 343 9.00 -7.78 -6.93
CA ALA A 343 8.02 -8.86 -6.90
C ALA A 343 7.03 -8.82 -8.08
N SER A 344 6.77 -7.64 -8.64
CA SER A 344 5.85 -7.44 -9.76
C SER A 344 6.45 -7.81 -11.14
N THR A 345 7.59 -8.51 -11.17
CA THR A 345 8.28 -8.90 -12.40
C THR A 345 7.70 -10.20 -12.97
N VAL A 346 7.92 -10.42 -14.27
CA VAL A 346 7.45 -11.64 -14.96
C VAL A 346 8.11 -12.93 -14.48
N ASP A 347 9.22 -12.83 -13.73
CA ASP A 347 9.98 -13.99 -13.24
C ASP A 347 9.45 -14.51 -11.89
N ASN A 348 8.51 -13.80 -11.25
CA ASN A 348 7.83 -14.23 -10.02
C ASN A 348 6.71 -15.24 -10.33
N ILE A 349 7.06 -16.31 -11.03
CA ILE A 349 6.15 -17.42 -11.39
C ILE A 349 6.40 -18.57 -10.40
N PRO A 350 5.34 -19.21 -9.85
CA PRO A 350 5.51 -20.31 -8.91
C PRO A 350 6.31 -21.48 -9.49
N VAL A 351 7.45 -21.79 -8.87
CA VAL A 351 8.26 -22.98 -9.20
C VAL A 351 8.70 -23.69 -7.92
N LEU A 352 8.03 -24.78 -7.56
CA LEU A 352 8.37 -25.56 -6.35
C LEU A 352 9.64 -26.39 -6.54
N LEU A 353 10.79 -25.77 -6.30
CA LEU A 353 12.09 -26.42 -6.22
C LEU A 353 12.19 -27.35 -5.00
N SER A 354 13.16 -28.26 -5.01
CA SER A 354 13.40 -29.19 -3.89
C SER A 354 13.71 -28.46 -2.58
N SER A 355 14.44 -27.34 -2.64
CA SER A 355 14.74 -26.50 -1.48
C SER A 355 13.47 -25.87 -0.89
N THR A 356 12.61 -25.29 -1.73
CA THR A 356 11.32 -24.75 -1.29
C THR A 356 10.45 -25.82 -0.64
N LYS A 357 10.41 -27.04 -1.20
CA LYS A 357 9.65 -28.15 -0.61
C LYS A 357 10.18 -28.55 0.78
N GLN A 358 11.50 -28.60 0.96
CA GLN A 358 12.12 -28.88 2.26
C GLN A 358 11.82 -27.77 3.28
N PHE A 359 11.90 -26.51 2.85
CA PHE A 359 11.55 -25.36 3.68
C PHE A 359 10.09 -25.39 4.15
N LEU A 360 9.15 -25.64 3.23
CA LEU A 360 7.73 -25.81 3.56
C LEU A 360 7.48 -27.00 4.50
N GLN A 361 8.21 -28.11 4.30
CA GLN A 361 8.12 -29.27 5.18
C GLN A 361 8.60 -28.94 6.60
N ALA A 362 9.67 -28.15 6.75
CA ALA A 362 10.14 -27.69 8.06
C ALA A 362 9.11 -26.76 8.74
N ILE A 363 8.47 -25.87 8.00
CA ILE A 363 7.35 -25.04 8.49
C ILE A 363 6.19 -25.93 8.96
N GLN A 364 5.81 -26.92 8.15
CA GLN A 364 4.74 -27.85 8.50
C GLN A 364 5.06 -28.65 9.76
N GLN A 365 6.30 -29.14 9.91
CA GLN A 365 6.73 -29.85 11.11
C GLN A 365 6.66 -28.97 12.36
N ALA A 366 7.12 -27.72 12.28
CA ALA A 366 7.08 -26.79 13.40
C ALA A 366 5.64 -26.46 13.82
N THR A 367 4.74 -26.21 12.86
CA THR A 367 3.32 -25.98 13.16
C THR A 367 2.65 -27.21 13.79
N GLN A 368 2.97 -28.43 13.35
CA GLN A 368 2.48 -29.68 13.96
C GLN A 368 3.01 -29.87 15.39
N GLN A 369 4.21 -29.38 15.69
CA GLN A 369 4.79 -29.36 17.04
C GLN A 369 4.25 -28.21 17.92
N GLN A 370 3.26 -27.45 17.42
CA GLN A 370 2.68 -26.29 18.09
C GLN A 370 3.71 -25.20 18.40
N ILE A 371 4.77 -25.10 17.61
CA ILE A 371 5.69 -23.97 17.62
C ILE A 371 5.09 -22.90 16.69
N PRO A 372 4.78 -21.69 17.19
CA PRO A 372 4.38 -20.58 16.34
C PRO A 372 5.44 -20.31 15.26
N VAL A 373 5.01 -20.30 14.00
CA VAL A 373 5.89 -20.00 12.87
C VAL A 373 5.55 -18.63 12.31
N SER A 374 6.49 -17.70 12.33
CA SER A 374 6.37 -16.44 11.60
C SER A 374 7.19 -16.52 10.32
N VAL A 375 6.55 -16.22 9.18
CA VAL A 375 7.21 -16.26 7.87
C VAL A 375 7.61 -14.84 7.47
N VAL A 376 8.90 -14.67 7.18
CA VAL A 376 9.50 -13.45 6.65
C VAL A 376 9.94 -13.73 5.22
N ASP A 377 9.25 -13.11 4.26
CA ASP A 377 9.51 -13.29 2.84
C ASP A 377 10.33 -12.12 2.30
N VAL A 378 11.60 -12.40 2.03
CA VAL A 378 12.56 -11.48 1.42
C VAL A 378 13.04 -12.00 0.06
N GLY A 379 12.31 -12.94 -0.55
CA GLY A 379 12.58 -13.45 -1.89
C GLY A 379 12.51 -12.33 -2.95
N PHE A 380 11.65 -11.34 -2.74
CA PHE A 380 11.54 -10.17 -3.59
C PHE A 380 11.37 -8.89 -2.76
N SER A 381 11.77 -7.76 -3.33
CA SER A 381 11.37 -6.43 -2.86
C SER A 381 9.98 -6.07 -3.39
N ASN A 382 9.26 -5.22 -2.67
CA ASN A 382 7.93 -4.73 -3.06
C ASN A 382 6.90 -5.83 -3.33
N GLY A 383 6.91 -6.91 -2.55
CA GLY A 383 5.87 -7.94 -2.55
C GLY A 383 6.38 -9.34 -2.28
N ALA A 384 5.43 -10.26 -2.11
CA ALA A 384 5.66 -11.67 -1.81
C ALA A 384 6.24 -12.49 -2.98
N ASP A 385 6.89 -13.60 -2.63
CA ASP A 385 7.25 -14.69 -3.54
C ASP A 385 6.04 -15.59 -3.83
N ASN A 386 5.58 -15.59 -5.07
CA ASN A 386 4.47 -16.42 -5.53
C ASN A 386 4.73 -17.91 -5.33
N THR A 387 5.99 -18.36 -5.40
CA THR A 387 6.38 -19.76 -5.16
C THR A 387 6.10 -20.19 -3.73
N LEU A 388 6.50 -19.36 -2.76
CA LEU A 388 6.30 -19.65 -1.34
C LEU A 388 4.81 -19.71 -1.00
N LEU A 389 4.04 -18.70 -1.42
CA LEU A 389 2.60 -18.64 -1.14
C LEU A 389 1.84 -19.79 -1.80
N TYR A 390 2.21 -20.16 -3.03
CA TYR A 390 1.65 -21.34 -3.68
C TYR A 390 1.91 -22.61 -2.85
N GLY A 391 3.13 -22.76 -2.34
CA GLY A 391 3.50 -23.86 -1.45
C GLY A 391 2.70 -23.90 -0.15
N LEU A 392 2.58 -22.76 0.53
CA LEU A 392 1.78 -22.62 1.75
C LEU A 392 0.29 -22.92 1.49
N TYR A 393 -0.25 -22.47 0.36
CA TYR A 393 -1.62 -22.74 -0.08
C TYR A 393 -1.84 -24.24 -0.30
N LYS A 394 -1.00 -24.91 -1.11
CA LYS A 394 -1.13 -26.34 -1.43
C LYS A 394 -0.98 -27.25 -0.21
N GLN A 395 -0.26 -26.80 0.82
CA GLN A 395 -0.09 -27.55 2.07
C GLN A 395 -1.07 -27.14 3.18
N HIS A 396 -2.05 -26.29 2.88
CA HIS A 396 -3.04 -25.77 3.84
C HIS A 396 -2.40 -25.05 5.05
N LEU A 397 -1.27 -24.38 4.83
CA LEU A 397 -0.50 -23.69 5.88
C LEU A 397 -0.84 -22.20 6.04
N LEU A 398 -1.56 -21.58 5.09
CA LEU A 398 -1.86 -20.13 5.11
C LEU A 398 -2.45 -19.64 6.43
N TYR A 399 -3.35 -20.42 7.05
CA TYR A 399 -3.93 -20.06 8.37
C TYR A 399 -3.34 -20.86 9.54
N ALA A 400 -2.36 -21.73 9.28
CA ALA A 400 -1.69 -22.54 10.29
C ALA A 400 -0.48 -21.83 10.91
N ILE A 401 0.19 -20.96 10.15
CA ILE A 401 1.30 -20.14 10.64
C ILE A 401 0.79 -18.99 11.53
N ALA A 402 1.72 -18.38 12.27
CA ALA A 402 1.44 -17.33 13.24
C ALA A 402 1.33 -15.95 12.56
N ALA A 403 2.25 -15.65 11.63
CA ALA A 403 2.30 -14.41 10.87
C ALA A 403 3.01 -14.62 9.52
N TYR A 404 2.79 -13.71 8.58
CA TYR A 404 3.44 -13.67 7.27
C TYR A 404 3.70 -12.22 6.86
N ASN A 405 4.92 -11.90 6.42
CA ASN A 405 5.26 -10.56 5.92
C ASN A 405 6.23 -10.61 4.74
N GLY A 406 5.90 -9.89 3.68
CA GLY A 406 6.68 -9.79 2.44
C GLY A 406 6.52 -8.42 1.78
N TRP A 407 6.63 -7.34 2.56
CA TRP A 407 6.23 -5.99 2.15
C TRP A 407 7.42 -5.05 1.96
N ASN A 408 7.49 -4.38 0.80
CA ASN A 408 8.43 -3.31 0.43
C ASN A 408 9.94 -3.67 0.49
N THR A 409 10.54 -3.73 1.68
CA THR A 409 11.98 -3.98 1.91
C THR A 409 12.18 -5.19 2.82
N ALA A 410 13.40 -5.73 2.86
CA ALA A 410 13.71 -6.86 3.74
C ALA A 410 13.57 -6.48 5.22
N SER A 411 14.13 -5.33 5.63
CA SER A 411 13.98 -4.76 6.96
C SER A 411 12.53 -4.59 7.40
N ASN A 412 11.66 -4.07 6.53
CA ASN A 412 10.23 -3.94 6.81
C ASN A 412 9.59 -5.32 7.03
N SER A 413 9.80 -6.28 6.12
CA SER A 413 9.30 -7.66 6.27
C SER A 413 9.77 -8.32 7.56
N ILE A 414 11.04 -8.13 7.93
CA ILE A 414 11.65 -8.69 9.15
C ILE A 414 10.98 -8.11 10.40
N GLY A 415 10.90 -6.79 10.53
CA GLY A 415 10.36 -6.18 11.74
C GLY A 415 8.87 -6.45 11.91
N PHE A 416 8.06 -6.36 10.84
CA PHE A 416 6.66 -6.76 10.92
C PHE A 416 6.51 -8.26 11.21
N GLY A 417 7.32 -9.12 10.59
CA GLY A 417 7.30 -10.57 10.80
C GLY A 417 7.63 -10.96 12.24
N ILE A 418 8.69 -10.39 12.82
CA ILE A 418 9.05 -10.63 14.22
C ILE A 418 7.94 -10.12 15.14
N ALA A 419 7.50 -8.87 14.95
CA ALA A 419 6.51 -8.23 15.79
C ALA A 419 5.17 -8.97 15.79
N GLN A 420 4.61 -9.22 14.60
CA GLN A 420 3.36 -9.97 14.45
C GLN A 420 3.52 -11.42 14.91
N GLY A 421 4.68 -12.05 14.69
CA GLY A 421 4.98 -13.38 15.21
C GLY A 421 4.81 -13.45 16.72
N VAL A 422 5.40 -12.51 17.47
CA VAL A 422 5.28 -12.42 18.93
C VAL A 422 3.85 -12.08 19.34
N LEU A 423 3.28 -11.00 18.81
CA LEU A 423 1.96 -10.51 19.20
C LEU A 423 0.84 -11.51 18.89
N SER A 424 0.96 -12.30 17.81
CA SER A 424 -0.03 -13.30 17.41
C SER A 424 -0.29 -14.39 18.43
N THR A 425 0.66 -14.65 19.35
CA THR A 425 0.52 -15.64 20.43
C THR A 425 -0.53 -15.25 21.46
N HIS A 426 -0.90 -13.97 21.50
CA HIS A 426 -1.92 -13.39 22.38
C HIS A 426 -3.21 -13.02 21.64
N MET A 427 -3.30 -13.33 20.34
CA MET A 427 -4.48 -13.04 19.53
C MET A 427 -5.51 -14.16 19.61
N SER A 428 -6.79 -13.79 19.48
CA SER A 428 -7.82 -14.78 19.16
C SER A 428 -7.56 -15.40 17.79
N THR A 429 -8.11 -16.60 17.54
CA THR A 429 -8.00 -17.25 16.22
C THR A 429 -8.55 -16.37 15.10
N ASP A 430 -9.67 -15.69 15.31
CA ASP A 430 -10.28 -14.83 14.30
C ASP A 430 -9.43 -13.57 14.05
N SER A 431 -8.91 -12.94 15.10
CA SER A 431 -8.01 -11.79 14.96
C SER A 431 -6.73 -12.15 14.19
N ARG A 432 -6.14 -13.32 14.48
CA ARG A 432 -4.97 -13.82 13.75
C ARG A 432 -5.30 -14.11 12.28
N ARG A 433 -6.48 -14.69 12.00
CA ARG A 433 -6.94 -14.92 10.62
C ARG A 433 -7.14 -13.62 9.85
N VAL A 434 -7.69 -12.58 10.50
CA VAL A 434 -7.84 -11.25 9.92
C VAL A 434 -6.48 -10.63 9.62
N MET A 435 -5.53 -10.69 10.56
CA MET A 435 -4.17 -10.20 10.35
C MET A 435 -3.50 -10.91 9.17
N LEU A 436 -3.49 -12.25 9.15
CA LEU A 436 -2.92 -13.03 8.05
C LEU A 436 -3.58 -12.72 6.70
N ALA A 437 -4.92 -12.65 6.65
CA ALA A 437 -5.65 -12.31 5.43
C ALA A 437 -5.29 -10.91 4.90
N THR A 438 -5.12 -9.95 5.80
CA THR A 438 -4.69 -8.58 5.45
C THR A 438 -3.29 -8.62 4.81
N GLN A 439 -2.33 -9.32 5.44
CA GLN A 439 -0.97 -9.44 4.89
C GLN A 439 -0.94 -10.19 3.55
N TYR A 440 -1.74 -11.24 3.38
CA TYR A 440 -1.84 -11.95 2.11
C TYR A 440 -2.45 -11.09 1.00
N LEU A 441 -3.47 -10.29 1.31
CA LEU A 441 -4.11 -9.44 0.31
C LEU A 441 -3.25 -8.23 -0.05
N ASP A 442 -2.52 -7.64 0.90
CA ASP A 442 -1.60 -6.54 0.62
C ASP A 442 -0.30 -7.06 -0.02
N ASN A 443 0.48 -7.87 0.71
CA ASN A 443 1.86 -8.19 0.33
C ASN A 443 1.91 -9.14 -0.88
N TRP A 444 0.98 -10.08 -0.96
CA TRP A 444 0.95 -11.07 -2.03
C TRP A 444 -0.04 -10.71 -3.14
N ALA A 445 -1.33 -10.56 -2.86
CA ALA A 445 -2.30 -10.29 -3.91
C ALA A 445 -2.07 -8.90 -4.52
N TYR A 446 -1.94 -7.83 -3.72
CA TYR A 446 -1.77 -6.49 -4.23
C TYR A 446 -0.36 -6.22 -4.76
N GLN A 447 0.64 -6.21 -3.89
CA GLN A 447 2.00 -5.76 -4.24
C GLN A 447 2.64 -6.63 -5.32
N ALA A 448 2.62 -7.95 -5.17
CA ALA A 448 3.26 -8.86 -6.12
C ALA A 448 2.45 -9.06 -7.41
N ASN A 449 1.10 -9.04 -7.35
CA ASN A 449 0.28 -9.48 -8.49
C ASN A 449 -0.62 -8.38 -9.08
N VAL A 450 -1.41 -7.67 -8.28
CA VAL A 450 -2.47 -6.78 -8.79
C VAL A 450 -1.95 -5.38 -9.13
N ARG A 451 -0.94 -4.85 -8.43
CA ARG A 451 -0.43 -3.48 -8.65
C ARG A 451 0.07 -3.25 -10.08
N ASP A 452 0.83 -4.19 -10.66
CA ASP A 452 1.25 -4.13 -12.07
C ASP A 452 0.04 -4.24 -13.01
N TYR A 453 -0.91 -5.13 -12.71
CA TYR A 453 -2.16 -5.25 -13.47
C TYR A 453 -2.91 -3.91 -13.54
N ILE A 454 -3.07 -3.21 -12.42
CA ILE A 454 -3.72 -1.89 -12.40
C ILE A 454 -2.92 -0.87 -13.24
N SER A 455 -1.59 -0.90 -13.17
CA SER A 455 -0.73 -0.03 -13.97
C SER A 455 -0.90 -0.29 -15.48
N ARG A 456 -0.92 -1.57 -15.89
CA ARG A 456 -1.17 -1.97 -17.29
C ARG A 456 -2.58 -1.61 -17.75
N MET A 457 -3.58 -1.79 -16.89
CA MET A 457 -4.97 -1.41 -17.18
C MET A 457 -5.09 0.10 -17.38
N LYS A 458 -4.48 0.91 -16.52
CA LYS A 458 -4.40 2.38 -16.70
C LYS A 458 -3.79 2.76 -18.05
N MET A 459 -2.67 2.13 -18.43
CA MET A 459 -2.03 2.37 -19.73
C MET A 459 -2.94 2.00 -20.91
N LYS A 460 -3.66 0.88 -20.83
CA LYS A 460 -4.59 0.43 -21.86
C LYS A 460 -5.81 1.35 -21.97
N MET A 461 -6.38 1.76 -20.84
CA MET A 461 -7.48 2.71 -20.78
C MET A 461 -7.12 4.01 -21.50
N ASN A 462 -5.92 4.53 -21.25
CA ASN A 462 -5.41 5.72 -21.91
C ASN A 462 -5.17 5.49 -23.41
N ARG A 463 -4.50 4.38 -23.78
CA ARG A 463 -4.18 4.06 -25.19
C ARG A 463 -5.42 3.89 -26.07
N TYR A 464 -6.47 3.26 -25.55
CA TYR A 464 -7.70 2.96 -26.30
C TYR A 464 -8.81 3.99 -26.08
N HIS A 465 -8.53 5.08 -25.37
CA HIS A 465 -9.50 6.11 -24.97
C HIS A 465 -10.78 5.50 -24.40
N MET A 466 -10.59 4.62 -23.42
CA MET A 466 -11.68 3.91 -22.75
C MET A 466 -12.37 4.86 -21.78
N LYS A 467 -13.70 4.87 -21.77
CA LYS A 467 -14.45 5.65 -20.78
C LYS A 467 -14.38 4.90 -19.44
N PRO A 468 -13.90 5.52 -18.35
CA PRO A 468 -13.91 4.88 -17.04
C PRO A 468 -15.36 4.65 -16.57
N TYR A 469 -15.59 3.72 -15.65
CA TYR A 469 -16.90 3.49 -15.05
C TYR A 469 -17.21 4.52 -13.95
N TYR A 470 -16.18 4.96 -13.25
CA TYR A 470 -16.23 6.06 -12.30
C TYR A 470 -15.60 7.32 -12.90
N ALA A 471 -16.14 8.49 -12.59
CA ALA A 471 -15.64 9.76 -13.13
C ALA A 471 -14.26 10.14 -12.58
N ASP A 472 -14.01 9.80 -11.31
CA ASP A 472 -12.73 10.01 -10.66
C ASP A 472 -11.74 8.87 -11.02
N GLU A 473 -10.54 9.22 -11.47
CA GLU A 473 -9.54 8.24 -11.90
C GLU A 473 -9.10 7.36 -10.74
N ASN A 474 -8.89 7.92 -9.55
CA ASN A 474 -8.47 7.13 -8.39
C ASN A 474 -9.55 6.14 -7.97
N ARG A 475 -10.82 6.55 -7.97
CA ARG A 475 -11.94 5.64 -7.69
C ARG A 475 -12.05 4.52 -8.72
N GLU A 476 -11.78 4.80 -10.00
CA GLU A 476 -11.75 3.76 -11.04
C GLU A 476 -10.64 2.73 -10.79
N LEU A 477 -9.43 3.18 -10.44
CA LEU A 477 -8.29 2.30 -10.16
C LEU A 477 -8.45 1.53 -8.85
N GLU A 478 -9.00 2.17 -7.81
CA GLU A 478 -9.32 1.54 -6.52
C GLU A 478 -10.39 0.46 -6.69
N SER A 479 -11.44 0.74 -7.47
CA SER A 479 -12.48 -0.23 -7.80
C SER A 479 -11.93 -1.44 -8.58
N LEU A 480 -11.01 -1.21 -9.52
CA LEU A 480 -10.30 -2.30 -10.20
C LEU A 480 -9.47 -3.15 -9.24
N ALA A 481 -8.75 -2.52 -8.30
CA ALA A 481 -7.99 -3.24 -7.30
C ALA A 481 -8.89 -4.02 -6.34
N THR A 482 -9.99 -3.40 -5.89
CA THR A 482 -11.01 -4.03 -5.03
C THR A 482 -11.57 -5.29 -5.68
N GLU A 483 -11.95 -5.21 -6.96
CA GLU A 483 -12.45 -6.36 -7.72
C GLU A 483 -11.43 -7.51 -7.74
N GLN A 484 -10.15 -7.21 -7.98
CA GLN A 484 -9.12 -8.25 -7.99
C GLN A 484 -8.87 -8.82 -6.59
N LEU A 485 -8.70 -7.98 -5.56
CA LEU A 485 -8.44 -8.45 -4.20
C LEU A 485 -9.60 -9.30 -3.66
N GLN A 486 -10.85 -8.96 -3.98
CA GLN A 486 -12.02 -9.79 -3.67
C GLN A 486 -11.97 -11.17 -4.35
N ARG A 487 -11.45 -11.26 -5.57
CA ARG A 487 -11.25 -12.53 -6.26
C ARG A 487 -10.17 -13.39 -5.59
N TYR A 488 -9.02 -12.81 -5.25
CA TYR A 488 -7.96 -13.52 -4.51
C TYR A 488 -8.47 -14.00 -3.15
N GLY A 489 -9.16 -13.13 -2.41
CA GLY A 489 -9.75 -13.49 -1.12
C GLY A 489 -10.74 -14.64 -1.22
N ARG A 490 -11.61 -14.64 -2.22
CA ARG A 490 -12.55 -15.74 -2.47
C ARG A 490 -11.86 -17.03 -2.88
N MET A 491 -10.89 -16.95 -3.79
CA MET A 491 -10.26 -18.11 -4.40
C MET A 491 -9.30 -18.84 -3.46
N TYR A 492 -8.51 -18.09 -2.69
CA TYR A 492 -7.39 -18.65 -1.93
C TYR A 492 -7.56 -18.55 -0.41
N LEU A 493 -8.36 -17.60 0.07
CA LEU A 493 -8.48 -17.30 1.51
C LEU A 493 -9.85 -17.68 2.10
N GLY A 494 -10.81 -18.10 1.26
CA GLY A 494 -12.16 -18.46 1.70
C GLY A 494 -12.98 -17.26 2.19
N LEU A 495 -12.61 -16.05 1.81
CA LEU A 495 -13.32 -14.81 2.16
C LEU A 495 -14.41 -14.50 1.13
N GLN A 496 -15.54 -13.98 1.58
CA GLN A 496 -16.56 -13.47 0.68
C GLN A 496 -16.18 -12.07 0.17
N PRO A 497 -16.55 -11.70 -1.07
CA PRO A 497 -16.24 -10.37 -1.62
C PRO A 497 -16.68 -9.22 -0.71
N ASN A 498 -17.86 -9.32 -0.11
CA ASN A 498 -18.41 -8.33 0.82
C ASN A 498 -17.71 -8.28 2.20
N GLN A 499 -16.66 -9.07 2.41
CA GLN A 499 -15.79 -8.96 3.59
C GLN A 499 -14.51 -8.19 3.31
N ILE A 500 -14.24 -7.77 2.07
CA ILE A 500 -12.97 -7.15 1.68
C ILE A 500 -13.26 -5.74 1.18
N GLU A 501 -12.78 -4.76 1.95
CA GLU A 501 -12.78 -3.35 1.61
C GLU A 501 -11.35 -2.92 1.28
N VAL A 502 -11.18 -2.14 0.21
CA VAL A 502 -9.88 -1.73 -0.31
C VAL A 502 -9.92 -0.24 -0.61
N THR A 503 -8.92 0.50 -0.14
CA THR A 503 -8.76 1.92 -0.44
C THR A 503 -7.34 2.26 -0.88
N PHE A 504 -7.20 3.37 -1.61
CA PHE A 504 -5.90 3.99 -1.91
C PHE A 504 -5.69 5.25 -1.06
N PRO A 505 -5.20 5.12 0.19
CA PRO A 505 -5.15 6.24 1.14
C PRO A 505 -4.32 7.41 0.62
N TRP A 506 -3.27 7.11 -0.15
CA TRP A 506 -2.38 8.11 -0.73
C TRP A 506 -2.65 8.41 -2.20
N GLN A 507 -3.79 7.97 -2.74
CA GLN A 507 -4.19 8.21 -4.13
C GLN A 507 -3.07 7.85 -5.13
N ARG A 508 -2.33 6.79 -4.83
CA ARG A 508 -1.26 6.22 -5.66
C ARG A 508 -1.26 4.71 -5.52
N LEU A 509 -0.65 4.03 -6.48
CA LEU A 509 -0.65 2.56 -6.56
C LEU A 509 0.37 1.89 -5.64
N PHE A 510 1.11 2.64 -4.82
CA PHE A 510 2.13 2.05 -3.95
C PHE A 510 1.51 1.51 -2.66
N GLU A 511 0.76 2.33 -1.93
CA GLU A 511 0.03 1.91 -0.74
C GLU A 511 -1.40 1.48 -1.07
N VAL A 512 -1.79 0.37 -0.47
CA VAL A 512 -3.18 -0.09 -0.40
C VAL A 512 -3.55 -0.25 1.06
N GLU A 513 -4.77 0.13 1.42
CA GLU A 513 -5.35 -0.28 2.71
C GLU A 513 -6.33 -1.41 2.45
N VAL A 514 -6.12 -2.56 3.10
CA VAL A 514 -7.04 -3.68 3.08
C VAL A 514 -7.71 -3.81 4.43
N HIS A 515 -9.04 -3.77 4.44
CA HIS A 515 -9.84 -3.93 5.63
C HIS A 515 -10.74 -5.17 5.52
N ILE A 516 -10.55 -6.13 6.43
CA ILE A 516 -11.37 -7.33 6.52
C ILE A 516 -12.59 -7.06 7.41
N ARG A 517 -13.74 -6.90 6.77
CA ARG A 517 -15.02 -6.64 7.39
C ARG A 517 -15.71 -7.94 7.81
N LEU A 518 -15.60 -8.28 9.10
CA LEU A 518 -16.33 -9.43 9.66
C LEU A 518 -17.86 -9.26 9.60
N ASP A 519 -18.37 -8.02 9.49
CA ASP A 519 -19.80 -7.73 9.30
C ASP A 519 -20.32 -8.05 7.90
N GLY A 520 -19.44 -8.32 6.93
CA GLY A 520 -19.83 -8.64 5.55
C GLY A 520 -20.51 -7.47 4.82
N LYS A 521 -20.23 -6.22 5.19
CA LYS A 521 -20.87 -5.02 4.62
C LYS A 521 -20.03 -4.25 3.60
N ALA A 522 -18.89 -4.79 3.17
CA ALA A 522 -18.14 -4.18 2.07
C ALA A 522 -18.93 -4.28 0.75
N VAL A 523 -18.68 -3.36 -0.17
CA VAL A 523 -19.27 -3.39 -1.51
C VAL A 523 -18.71 -4.57 -2.28
N ASP A 524 -19.57 -5.44 -2.82
CA ASP A 524 -19.17 -6.51 -3.74
C ASP A 524 -18.85 -5.92 -5.12
N GLU A 525 -17.60 -5.49 -5.28
CA GLU A 525 -17.13 -4.77 -6.46
C GLU A 525 -17.08 -5.68 -7.68
N ILE A 526 -16.91 -6.99 -7.50
CA ILE A 526 -17.02 -7.99 -8.58
C ILE A 526 -18.41 -7.89 -9.24
N ASN A 527 -19.47 -7.95 -8.44
CA ASN A 527 -20.83 -7.88 -8.96
C ASN A 527 -21.20 -6.47 -9.46
N VAL A 528 -20.73 -5.42 -8.79
CA VAL A 528 -20.93 -4.03 -9.24
C VAL A 528 -20.31 -3.82 -10.61
N ARG A 529 -19.04 -4.15 -10.81
CA ARG A 529 -18.36 -3.96 -12.11
C ARG A 529 -18.92 -4.86 -13.20
N LYS A 530 -19.32 -6.10 -12.87
CA LYS A 530 -20.04 -6.97 -13.81
C LYS A 530 -21.34 -6.31 -14.30
N LYS A 531 -22.12 -5.72 -13.40
CA LYS A 531 -23.34 -5.00 -13.74
C LYS A 531 -23.04 -3.76 -14.59
N LEU A 532 -22.06 -2.94 -14.20
CA LEU A 532 -21.66 -1.74 -14.94
C LEU A 532 -21.22 -2.05 -16.38
N ARG A 533 -20.46 -3.13 -16.59
CA ARG A 533 -20.07 -3.63 -17.92
C ARG A 533 -21.32 -4.00 -18.74
N ALA A 534 -22.24 -4.78 -18.16
CA ALA A 534 -23.46 -5.21 -18.83
C ALA A 534 -24.39 -4.03 -19.19
N ASP A 535 -24.60 -3.11 -18.25
CA ASP A 535 -25.44 -1.93 -18.43
C ASP A 535 -24.90 -1.02 -19.54
N ARG A 536 -23.57 -0.84 -19.62
CA ARG A 536 -22.93 -0.06 -20.68
C ARG A 536 -23.12 -0.69 -22.06
N LEU A 537 -22.92 -2.00 -22.19
CA LEU A 537 -23.15 -2.70 -23.46
C LEU A 537 -24.63 -2.64 -23.87
N ALA A 538 -25.55 -2.82 -22.92
CA ALA A 538 -26.99 -2.69 -23.17
C ALA A 538 -27.37 -1.26 -23.61
N ALA A 539 -26.75 -0.23 -23.02
CA ALA A 539 -26.96 1.15 -23.43
C ALA A 539 -26.47 1.42 -24.87
N CYS A 540 -25.29 0.90 -25.25
CA CYS A 540 -24.82 0.96 -26.63
C CYS A 540 -25.75 0.22 -27.58
N ARG A 541 -26.25 -0.96 -27.20
CA ARG A 541 -27.20 -1.72 -28.01
C ARG A 541 -28.50 -0.95 -28.23
N LYS A 542 -29.04 -0.33 -27.17
CA LYS A 542 -30.24 0.51 -27.27
C LYS A 542 -30.05 1.68 -28.24
N GLN A 543 -28.87 2.30 -28.30
CA GLN A 543 -28.58 3.35 -29.28
C GLN A 543 -28.62 2.83 -30.71
N VAL A 544 -28.08 1.62 -30.95
CA VAL A 544 -28.19 0.94 -32.26
C VAL A 544 -29.65 0.70 -32.62
N ASP A 545 -30.43 0.11 -31.72
CA ASP A 545 -31.83 -0.21 -31.97
C ASP A 545 -32.66 1.05 -32.25
N VAL A 546 -32.43 2.15 -31.50
CA VAL A 546 -33.09 3.45 -31.74
C VAL A 546 -32.72 4.03 -33.09
N ALA A 547 -31.42 4.10 -33.43
CA ALA A 547 -30.98 4.64 -34.71
C ALA A 547 -31.51 3.80 -35.88
N GLN A 548 -31.50 2.48 -35.75
CA GLN A 548 -32.03 1.56 -36.75
C GLN A 548 -33.54 1.75 -36.96
N ALA A 549 -34.31 1.90 -35.88
CA ALA A 549 -35.74 2.18 -35.96
C ALA A 549 -36.02 3.52 -36.67
N GLN A 550 -35.24 4.57 -36.39
CA GLN A 550 -35.38 5.87 -37.06
C GLN A 550 -35.05 5.80 -38.55
N VAL A 551 -33.96 5.11 -38.93
CA VAL A 551 -33.64 4.87 -40.36
C VAL A 551 -34.79 4.17 -41.07
N MET A 552 -35.37 3.12 -40.46
CA MET A 552 -36.52 2.41 -41.05
C MET A 552 -37.77 3.31 -41.16
N ALA A 553 -38.04 4.13 -40.16
CA ALA A 553 -39.17 5.05 -40.15
C ALA A 553 -39.06 6.12 -41.24
N TYR A 554 -37.91 6.79 -41.35
CA TYR A 554 -37.68 7.79 -42.40
C TYR A 554 -37.65 7.18 -43.80
N ARG A 555 -37.08 5.97 -43.94
CA ARG A 555 -37.12 5.24 -45.21
C ARG A 555 -38.55 4.92 -45.63
N LYS A 556 -39.38 4.47 -44.68
CA LYS A 556 -40.80 4.20 -44.92
C LYS A 556 -41.56 5.48 -45.29
N ALA A 557 -41.38 6.56 -44.51
CA ALA A 557 -42.01 7.86 -44.78
C ALA A 557 -41.61 8.42 -46.15
N TYR A 558 -40.33 8.27 -46.55
CA TYR A 558 -39.86 8.64 -47.88
C TYR A 558 -40.55 7.84 -48.99
N GLN A 559 -40.70 6.52 -48.83
CA GLN A 559 -41.41 5.69 -49.82
C GLN A 559 -42.89 6.05 -49.92
N GLU A 560 -43.56 6.30 -48.79
CA GLU A 560 -44.96 6.73 -48.74
C GLU A 560 -45.15 8.10 -49.41
N ALA A 561 -44.30 9.08 -49.08
CA ALA A 561 -44.31 10.40 -49.70
C ALA A 561 -44.02 10.34 -51.22
N LYS A 562 -43.08 9.47 -51.62
CA LYS A 562 -42.76 9.25 -53.03
C LYS A 562 -43.90 8.56 -53.77
N ALA A 563 -44.58 7.59 -53.17
CA ALA A 563 -45.74 6.93 -53.77
C ALA A 563 -46.91 7.91 -53.96
N ALA A 564 -47.19 8.76 -52.97
CA ALA A 564 -48.21 9.80 -53.06
C ALA A 564 -47.95 10.81 -54.19
N MET A 565 -46.68 11.08 -54.52
CA MET A 565 -46.29 11.89 -55.68
C MET A 565 -46.74 11.27 -57.01
N TYR A 566 -46.64 9.94 -57.15
CA TYR A 566 -47.05 9.21 -58.37
C TYR A 566 -48.57 8.95 -58.44
N GLU A 567 -49.27 8.91 -57.30
CA GLU A 567 -50.74 8.78 -57.27
C GLU A 567 -51.47 10.11 -57.46
N GLY A 568 -50.79 11.24 -57.25
CA GLY A 568 -51.31 12.60 -57.46
C GLY A 568 -51.12 13.16 -58.88
N GLU A 569 -50.45 12.46 -59.80
CA GLU A 569 -50.44 12.82 -61.22
C GLU A 569 -51.84 12.56 -61.83
N PRO A 570 -52.49 13.54 -62.49
CA PRO A 570 -53.77 13.31 -63.12
C PRO A 570 -53.61 12.28 -64.24
N LYS A 571 -54.16 11.07 -64.04
CA LYS A 571 -54.40 10.13 -65.13
C LYS A 571 -55.29 10.82 -66.16
N ASP A 572 -54.80 10.88 -67.40
CA ASP A 572 -55.51 11.32 -68.60
C ASP A 572 -57.01 11.01 -68.55
N HIS A 573 -57.81 12.05 -68.29
CA HIS A 573 -59.18 12.09 -68.75
C HIS A 573 -59.23 12.99 -69.98
N LEU A 574 -58.98 12.36 -71.13
CA LEU A 574 -59.44 12.87 -72.41
C LEU A 574 -60.96 13.09 -72.31
N SER A 575 -61.40 14.34 -72.43
CA SER A 575 -62.77 14.68 -72.82
C SER A 575 -62.69 15.88 -73.78
N PRO A 576 -63.39 15.80 -74.93
CA PRO A 576 -63.19 16.75 -76.02
C PRO A 576 -63.90 18.07 -75.72
N VAL A 577 -63.23 19.20 -76.00
CA VAL A 577 -63.88 20.51 -76.07
C VAL A 577 -63.44 21.18 -77.37
N GLN A 578 -64.44 21.56 -78.18
CA GLN A 578 -64.28 22.46 -79.32
C GLN A 578 -64.25 23.92 -78.86
N ASP A 579 -63.27 24.65 -79.40
CA ASP A 579 -63.32 26.04 -79.86
C ASP A 579 -63.60 27.17 -78.85
N ASP A 580 -62.55 27.93 -78.48
CA ASP A 580 -62.27 29.24 -79.08
C ASP A 580 -60.85 29.73 -78.74
N GLY A 581 -60.18 30.33 -79.72
CA GLY A 581 -58.73 30.53 -79.71
C GLY A 581 -58.20 31.45 -78.60
N ARG A 582 -57.27 30.92 -77.79
CA ARG A 582 -56.06 31.57 -77.23
C ARG A 582 -55.27 30.54 -76.41
N GLU A 583 -54.19 30.00 -76.97
CA GLU A 583 -53.24 29.19 -76.19
C GLU A 583 -52.39 30.07 -75.28
N GLY A 584 -52.61 29.92 -73.97
CA GLY A 584 -51.65 30.31 -72.94
C GLY A 584 -51.57 29.18 -71.92
N TYR A 585 -50.44 28.46 -71.91
CA TYR A 585 -50.16 27.46 -70.87
C TYR A 585 -49.80 28.19 -69.56
N ARG A 586 -50.53 27.89 -68.48
CA ARG A 586 -50.03 28.12 -67.11
C ARG A 586 -49.76 26.74 -66.52
N GLN A 587 -48.50 26.34 -66.51
CA GLN A 587 -48.05 25.12 -65.84
C GLN A 587 -48.34 25.22 -64.34
N GLU A 588 -48.89 24.14 -63.76
CA GLU A 588 -49.06 23.94 -62.33
C GLU A 588 -47.71 23.69 -61.65
N GLU A 589 -46.88 24.73 -61.48
CA GLU A 589 -45.57 24.61 -60.82
C GLU A 589 -45.62 24.66 -59.27
N MET A 590 -46.80 24.90 -58.67
CA MET A 590 -46.90 25.10 -57.21
C MET A 590 -47.09 23.82 -56.38
N ALA A 591 -47.58 22.71 -56.97
CA ALA A 591 -47.83 21.47 -56.23
C ALA A 591 -46.58 20.57 -56.13
N THR A 592 -45.71 20.59 -57.13
CA THR A 592 -44.48 19.79 -57.22
C THR A 592 -43.36 20.29 -56.31
N SER A 593 -43.17 21.62 -56.21
CA SER A 593 -42.13 22.23 -55.37
C SER A 593 -42.26 21.88 -53.88
N SER A 594 -43.48 21.84 -53.32
CA SER A 594 -43.70 21.53 -51.90
C SER A 594 -43.46 20.04 -51.56
N ILE A 595 -43.66 19.14 -52.52
CA ILE A 595 -43.46 17.69 -52.35
C ILE A 595 -41.98 17.35 -52.48
N GLU A 596 -41.29 17.97 -53.44
CA GLU A 596 -39.83 17.84 -53.60
C GLU A 596 -39.08 18.33 -52.35
N GLU A 597 -39.46 19.47 -51.78
CA GLU A 597 -38.90 19.95 -50.50
C GLU A 597 -39.13 18.97 -49.35
N THR A 598 -40.28 18.29 -49.33
CA THR A 598 -40.60 17.28 -48.31
C THR A 598 -39.76 16.02 -48.47
N LEU A 599 -39.58 15.54 -49.70
CA LEU A 599 -38.72 14.39 -50.01
C LEU A 599 -37.25 14.68 -49.69
N ASP A 600 -36.77 15.88 -49.96
CA ASP A 600 -35.40 16.28 -49.62
C ASP A 600 -35.18 16.39 -48.11
N LYS A 601 -36.14 16.93 -47.35
CA LYS A 601 -36.08 16.91 -45.87
C LYS A 601 -36.05 15.49 -45.32
N LEU A 602 -36.93 14.60 -45.80
CA LEU A 602 -36.94 13.20 -45.38
C LEU A 602 -35.64 12.49 -45.74
N ARG A 603 -35.05 12.79 -46.90
CA ARG A 603 -33.75 12.25 -47.31
C ARG A 603 -32.61 12.75 -46.43
N GLN A 604 -32.60 14.03 -46.04
CA GLN A 604 -31.61 14.60 -45.13
C GLN A 604 -31.72 13.98 -43.73
N GLU A 605 -32.92 13.84 -43.19
CA GLU A 605 -33.17 13.17 -41.90
C GLU A 605 -32.78 11.69 -41.96
N GLN A 606 -33.13 10.98 -43.04
CA GLN A 606 -32.69 9.60 -43.23
C GLN A 606 -31.16 9.50 -43.23
N ALA A 607 -30.46 10.36 -43.98
CA ALA A 607 -29.00 10.37 -44.05
C ALA A 607 -28.35 10.68 -42.70
N PHE A 608 -28.94 11.61 -41.93
CA PHE A 608 -28.53 11.88 -40.56
C PHE A 608 -28.63 10.64 -39.67
N TRP A 609 -29.78 9.96 -39.67
CA TRP A 609 -29.98 8.75 -38.86
C TRP A 609 -29.16 7.56 -39.34
N GLU A 610 -28.87 7.44 -40.63
CA GLU A 610 -27.92 6.46 -41.17
C GLU A 610 -26.51 6.71 -40.62
N GLN A 611 -26.08 7.97 -40.56
CA GLN A 611 -24.81 8.34 -39.92
C GLN A 611 -24.81 8.01 -38.42
N GLN A 612 -25.90 8.32 -37.71
CA GLN A 612 -26.05 7.96 -36.29
C GLN A 612 -26.02 6.45 -36.06
N LEU A 613 -26.63 5.66 -36.95
CA LEU A 613 -26.62 4.20 -36.87
C LEU A 613 -25.20 3.65 -37.03
N VAL A 614 -24.43 4.16 -37.99
CA VAL A 614 -23.02 3.76 -38.16
C VAL A 614 -22.21 4.07 -36.90
N LEU A 615 -22.36 5.26 -36.32
CA LEU A 615 -21.67 5.65 -35.09
C LEU A 615 -22.10 4.77 -33.89
N ALA A 616 -23.39 4.48 -33.75
CA ALA A 616 -23.91 3.62 -32.69
C ALA A 616 -23.39 2.18 -32.83
N MET A 617 -23.36 1.63 -34.04
CA MET A 617 -22.81 0.30 -34.31
C MET A 617 -21.31 0.23 -34.01
N GLN A 618 -20.55 1.25 -34.39
CA GLN A 618 -19.13 1.35 -34.04
C GLN A 618 -18.91 1.44 -32.52
N ALA A 619 -19.73 2.21 -31.81
CA ALA A 619 -19.67 2.31 -30.36
C ALA A 619 -19.99 0.96 -29.67
N TYR A 620 -21.03 0.26 -30.14
CA TYR A 620 -21.39 -1.06 -29.63
C TYR A 620 -20.29 -2.11 -29.88
N GLU A 621 -19.72 -2.16 -31.07
CA GLU A 621 -18.63 -3.09 -31.37
C GLU A 621 -17.36 -2.75 -30.58
N LYS A 622 -17.03 -1.46 -30.43
CA LYS A 622 -15.93 -1.01 -29.56
C LYS A 622 -16.13 -1.46 -28.12
N GLU A 623 -17.33 -1.31 -27.57
CA GLU A 623 -17.63 -1.73 -26.19
C GLU A 623 -17.54 -3.25 -26.03
N LYS A 624 -18.00 -4.02 -27.02
CA LYS A 624 -17.87 -5.48 -27.04
C LYS A 624 -16.40 -5.92 -27.06
N GLN A 625 -15.57 -5.29 -27.88
CA GLN A 625 -14.12 -5.56 -27.91
C GLN A 625 -13.45 -5.22 -26.59
N ILE A 626 -13.85 -4.11 -25.96
CA ILE A 626 -13.40 -3.73 -24.62
C ILE A 626 -13.74 -4.84 -23.60
N GLN A 627 -14.96 -5.37 -23.61
CA GLN A 627 -15.33 -6.44 -22.69
C GLN A 627 -14.50 -7.71 -22.89
N VAL A 628 -14.27 -8.14 -24.13
CA VAL A 628 -13.41 -9.30 -24.43
C VAL A 628 -11.99 -9.06 -23.90
N MET A 629 -11.41 -7.89 -24.17
CA MET A 629 -10.08 -7.54 -23.66
C MET A 629 -10.02 -7.59 -22.12
N TRP A 630 -11.06 -7.15 -21.43
CA TRP A 630 -11.13 -7.20 -19.97
C TRP A 630 -11.19 -8.64 -19.45
N GLU A 631 -12.01 -9.48 -20.08
CA GLU A 631 -12.09 -10.90 -19.72
C GLU A 631 -10.78 -11.64 -19.97
N GLU A 632 -10.08 -11.33 -21.06
CA GLU A 632 -8.75 -11.88 -21.36
C GLU A 632 -7.71 -11.43 -20.35
N GLU A 633 -7.69 -10.14 -19.98
CA GLU A 633 -6.78 -9.61 -18.96
C GLU A 633 -7.05 -10.20 -17.57
N GLU A 634 -8.33 -10.36 -17.19
CA GLU A 634 -8.69 -11.03 -15.95
C GLU A 634 -8.26 -12.50 -15.94
N LYS A 635 -8.47 -13.24 -17.03
CA LYS A 635 -8.02 -14.63 -17.16
C LYS A 635 -6.49 -14.72 -17.10
N ALA A 636 -5.79 -13.81 -17.78
CA ALA A 636 -4.34 -13.73 -17.73
C ALA A 636 -3.83 -13.42 -16.31
N GLN A 637 -4.50 -12.52 -15.59
CA GLN A 637 -4.14 -12.17 -14.22
C GLN A 637 -4.23 -13.37 -13.29
N VAL A 638 -5.33 -14.11 -13.32
CA VAL A 638 -5.50 -15.34 -12.52
C VAL A 638 -4.47 -16.39 -12.92
N SER A 639 -4.19 -16.53 -14.22
CA SER A 639 -3.21 -17.51 -14.72
C SER A 639 -1.76 -17.19 -14.37
N ARG A 640 -1.41 -15.90 -14.15
CA ARG A 640 -0.04 -15.48 -13.75
C ARG A 640 0.27 -15.81 -12.30
N THR A 641 -0.74 -15.88 -11.46
CA THR A 641 -0.61 -16.40 -10.09
C THR A 641 -0.54 -17.93 -10.17
N TRP A 642 -1.66 -18.65 -10.08
CA TRP A 642 -1.75 -20.08 -10.36
C TRP A 642 -3.22 -20.50 -10.36
N GLN A 643 -3.55 -21.57 -11.09
CA GLN A 643 -4.91 -22.12 -11.08
C GLN A 643 -5.12 -22.97 -9.82
N VAL A 644 -6.32 -22.89 -9.25
CA VAL A 644 -6.80 -23.82 -8.23
C VAL A 644 -7.35 -25.05 -8.94
N ASP A 645 -6.90 -26.23 -8.53
CA ASP A 645 -7.36 -27.53 -9.05
C ASP A 645 -8.83 -27.81 -8.69
#